data_AF-A0A349N285-F1
#
_entry.id   AF-A0A349N285-F1
#
_cell.length_a   1.000
_cell.length_b   1.000
_cell.length_c   1.000
_cell.angle_alpha   90.00
_cell.angle_beta   90.00
_cell.angle_gamma   90.00
#
_symmetry.space_group_name_H-M   'P 1'
#
loop_
_entity.id
_entity.type
_entity.pdbx_description
1 polymer ?
#
loop_
_entity_poly.entity_id
_entity_poly.type
_entity_poly.pdbx_seq_one_letter_code
_entity_poly.pdbx_strand_id
1 'polypeptide(L)'
;MVKKEYSLCPLAEDIEKQPGTQKLLGLFQIQAPSMIYGISGAQKAMLTAMAVSREKCPAVVILPTEKDILKWTQDISYFAPDIPVLTFPIVETAGFKVAFTGTERLRERMHCLSSLLSGRPCIALMTAAEASQKIPSPDHLRGISFLLARGKTLNRDQMLTWLTAGGYERTDQVERCGHFAVRGDIIDIFAVNEEHPLRIEFWDDQIESIRFFDENTQRSIQEKEELAVLPIQIKEGEKTVLDYADEGILIYEEPSRAESELKTYLREEHKQRSHCVEWTSLIHNGSPRARVFLSVLNQHIDGIAIQEQRTWPNQAMMNYQRQMPLFLADLKHLIQSEWTVSVVCAKNSEKEELQISFRENGIPCSQERNPGEVFLCDGLLSEGFELTEMKKAVITAGDIFGQKKLLRYRKASRGQQIRYFSDLHQGDYVVQKIHGIGRYIGMNTIEVDGIHRDYLTIQYAGSDKLYLPMDQITTLEKYIGPEGKAPSLQKMGGIQWERVRRKAKASIRNLAEKLIAVYAKREITQGYAFPADTPWQREFEEAFPYVETPDQVSAIDAIKEAMEKSQPMDMLLCGDVGFGKTEVAMRAVFKCIMSGKQAVVLVPTTVLSQQHYKTFTARMGPFGITVGVLNRFCSSGERKRLLQQLSDGQMDVIIGTHAVISGKIKCRDLGLLVVDEEQRFGVMQKEKWKSWSAGVDVLTLSATPIPRTLHMCLAGVRDMAVINTPPSNRHAIQTYVAEYDDSVVKEAVMREKERGGQIYFVYNRIDSIGAMAEHLRNILPNTISIGVAYGRMDGTSLEKVMYDFYQGTYDVLLCTTLIENGLDQPNANTMIVYDADRLGLSQIYQMRGRVGRSDKIARAYFFYRRGKVLSEVAEKRLEAIREFTELGSGFKIAMRDLEIRGAGNLLGSEQHGNMASVGFAAYCTMLEEAMQQLKAEKEGKPIPKRMPDTVIEFARDAYINPEYIQGEEQKIEVYRRLAMTRNEKDLQYLTEEVEDRFGPMTEPVKKLFQIAMLRIKARKLGIGSVSDEGRSFLLTWADTKPMKNWNFHTMPKNIIEKLHFLPTEPMRVRIGKASLGRDETGFLMDLLDEIHREIAKGGNCA
;
A
#
# COMPACT_ATOMS: atom_id res chain seq x y z
N MET A 1 -8.47 4.17 32.87
CA MET A 1 -9.10 4.87 31.74
C MET A 1 -10.15 5.84 32.26
N VAL A 2 -10.01 7.14 32.01
CA VAL A 2 -11.14 8.08 32.11
C VAL A 2 -12.20 7.56 31.14
N LYS A 3 -13.45 7.36 31.60
CA LYS A 3 -14.58 7.03 30.73
C LYS A 3 -14.65 8.11 29.66
N LYS A 4 -14.14 7.86 28.45
CA LYS A 4 -14.49 8.68 27.29
C LYS A 4 -16.01 8.56 27.17
N GLU A 5 -16.73 9.66 27.39
CA GLU A 5 -18.13 9.71 27.06
C GLU A 5 -18.24 9.51 25.55
N TYR A 6 -18.96 8.47 25.11
CA TYR A 6 -19.23 8.23 23.70
C TYR A 6 -20.18 9.32 23.23
N SER A 7 -19.62 10.40 22.68
CA SER A 7 -20.37 11.59 22.33
C SER A 7 -21.14 11.38 21.02
N LEU A 8 -22.42 11.75 21.02
CA LEU A 8 -23.19 11.89 19.80
C LEU A 8 -22.84 13.23 19.17
N CYS A 9 -22.97 13.34 17.85
CA CYS A 9 -22.83 14.64 17.22
C CYS A 9 -23.96 15.58 17.71
N PRO A 10 -23.76 16.91 17.74
CA PRO A 10 -24.75 17.84 18.28
C PRO A 10 -26.15 17.75 17.63
N LEU A 11 -26.22 17.31 16.37
CA LEU A 11 -27.48 17.07 15.67
C LEU A 11 -28.22 15.85 16.26
N ALA A 12 -27.49 14.74 16.50
CA ALA A 12 -28.05 13.55 17.09
C ALA A 12 -28.48 13.78 18.55
N GLU A 13 -27.69 14.49 19.36
CA GLU A 13 -28.07 14.83 20.75
C GLU A 13 -29.38 15.62 20.84
N ASP A 14 -29.59 16.56 19.93
CA ASP A 14 -30.79 17.39 19.87
C ASP A 14 -32.03 16.59 19.45
N ILE A 15 -31.87 15.65 18.50
CA ILE A 15 -32.94 14.73 18.08
C ILE A 15 -33.23 13.70 19.19
N GLU A 16 -32.21 13.24 19.92
CA GLU A 16 -32.35 12.25 20.99
C GLU A 16 -33.24 12.76 22.13
N LYS A 17 -33.13 14.04 22.50
CA LYS A 17 -33.90 14.66 23.60
C LYS A 17 -35.42 14.72 23.34
N GLN A 18 -35.86 14.45 22.11
CA GLN A 18 -37.26 14.61 21.72
C GLN A 18 -38.15 13.48 22.24
N PRO A 19 -39.38 13.76 22.70
CA PRO A 19 -40.28 12.73 23.23
C PRO A 19 -40.60 11.59 22.24
N GLY A 20 -40.74 11.92 20.95
CA GLY A 20 -40.99 10.91 19.90
C GLY A 20 -39.80 9.95 19.73
N THR A 21 -38.58 10.49 19.67
CA THR A 21 -37.34 9.70 19.62
C THR A 21 -37.15 8.87 20.88
N GLN A 22 -37.39 9.46 22.06
CA GLN A 22 -37.30 8.76 23.35
C GLN A 22 -38.26 7.57 23.44
N LYS A 23 -39.47 7.70 22.89
CA LYS A 23 -40.41 6.57 22.78
C LYS A 23 -39.84 5.46 21.90
N LEU A 24 -39.21 5.78 20.78
CA LEU A 24 -38.63 4.78 19.87
C LEU A 24 -37.39 4.12 20.47
N LEU A 25 -36.54 4.89 21.16
CA LEU A 25 -35.41 4.37 21.92
C LEU A 25 -35.83 3.42 23.05
N GLY A 26 -37.04 3.58 23.60
CA GLY A 26 -37.61 2.65 24.57
C GLY A 26 -37.74 1.22 24.05
N LEU A 27 -37.88 1.00 22.73
CA LEU A 27 -37.92 -0.36 22.16
C LEU A 27 -36.59 -1.12 22.31
N PHE A 28 -35.47 -0.40 22.42
CA PHE A 28 -34.14 -0.99 22.63
C PHE A 28 -33.91 -1.44 24.09
N GLN A 29 -34.91 -1.31 24.95
CA GLN A 29 -34.91 -1.78 26.33
C GLN A 29 -35.86 -2.97 26.56
N ILE A 30 -36.64 -3.35 25.54
CA ILE A 30 -37.64 -4.42 25.63
C ILE A 30 -37.00 -5.73 25.18
N GLN A 31 -37.02 -6.74 26.05
CA GLN A 31 -36.65 -8.12 25.72
C GLN A 31 -37.75 -8.83 24.92
N ALA A 32 -38.21 -8.22 23.83
CA ALA A 32 -39.19 -8.77 22.91
C ALA A 32 -38.89 -8.33 21.46
N PRO A 33 -39.21 -9.16 20.45
CA PRO A 33 -39.08 -8.79 19.05
C PRO A 33 -39.93 -7.54 18.74
N SER A 34 -39.26 -6.45 18.36
CA SER A 34 -39.89 -5.15 18.11
C SER A 34 -39.61 -4.69 16.68
N MET A 35 -40.55 -4.00 16.04
CA MET A 35 -40.34 -3.42 14.70
C MET A 35 -40.50 -1.91 14.71
N ILE A 36 -39.59 -1.23 14.03
CA ILE A 36 -39.69 0.19 13.68
C ILE A 36 -39.83 0.27 12.16
N TYR A 37 -40.96 0.79 11.69
CA TYR A 37 -41.22 0.98 10.26
C TYR A 37 -41.41 2.45 9.88
N GLY A 38 -41.22 2.79 8.61
CA GLY A 38 -41.21 4.17 8.12
C GLY A 38 -39.85 4.87 8.26
N ILE A 39 -38.82 4.14 8.67
CA ILE A 39 -37.46 4.64 8.83
C ILE A 39 -36.61 4.29 7.61
N SER A 40 -35.82 5.23 7.10
CA SER A 40 -35.04 5.07 5.86
C SER A 40 -33.66 5.73 5.95
N GLY A 41 -32.74 5.30 5.07
CA GLY A 41 -31.42 5.89 4.89
C GLY A 41 -30.63 6.08 6.19
N ALA A 42 -29.97 7.23 6.31
CA ALA A 42 -29.14 7.62 7.44
C ALA A 42 -29.89 7.64 8.80
N GLN A 43 -31.22 7.72 8.80
CA GLN A 43 -32.03 7.71 10.03
C GLN A 43 -31.88 6.39 10.80
N LYS A 44 -31.73 5.26 10.09
CA LYS A 44 -31.54 3.93 10.70
C LYS A 44 -30.22 3.87 11.49
N ALA A 45 -29.15 4.38 10.88
CA ALA A 45 -27.83 4.49 11.51
C ALA A 45 -27.84 5.47 12.69
N MET A 46 -28.50 6.62 12.55
CA MET A 46 -28.66 7.62 13.61
C MET A 46 -29.35 7.03 14.85
N LEU A 47 -30.49 6.36 14.66
CA LEU A 47 -31.24 5.76 15.76
C LEU A 47 -30.43 4.66 16.47
N THR A 48 -29.67 3.88 15.70
CA THR A 48 -28.78 2.84 16.23
C THR A 48 -27.65 3.45 17.06
N ALA A 49 -27.02 4.51 16.57
CA ALA A 49 -25.97 5.23 17.28
C ALA A 49 -26.49 5.80 18.62
N MET A 50 -27.69 6.40 18.62
CA MET A 50 -28.36 6.87 19.85
C MET A 50 -28.62 5.72 20.83
N ALA A 51 -29.15 4.59 20.36
CA ALA A 51 -29.44 3.44 21.21
C ALA A 51 -28.17 2.88 21.87
N VAL A 52 -27.08 2.73 21.11
CA VAL A 52 -25.79 2.23 21.63
C VAL A 52 -25.15 3.21 22.60
N SER A 53 -25.17 4.51 22.30
CA SER A 53 -24.62 5.55 23.20
C SER A 53 -25.38 5.58 24.54
N ARG A 54 -26.71 5.49 24.48
CA ARG A 54 -27.60 5.49 25.65
C ARG A 54 -27.46 4.23 26.50
N GLU A 55 -27.57 3.06 25.89
CA GLU A 55 -27.59 1.77 26.60
C GLU A 55 -26.19 1.29 27.00
N LYS A 56 -25.14 1.87 26.39
CA LYS A 56 -23.72 1.57 26.67
C LYS A 56 -23.39 0.09 26.54
N CYS A 57 -23.96 -0.57 25.54
CA CYS A 57 -23.75 -1.98 25.23
C CYS A 57 -23.39 -2.17 23.74
N PRO A 58 -22.83 -3.32 23.34
CA PRO A 58 -22.57 -3.60 21.93
C PRO A 58 -23.87 -3.80 21.13
N ALA A 59 -23.83 -3.46 19.84
CA ALA A 59 -24.88 -3.78 18.88
C ALA A 59 -24.34 -4.58 17.70
N VAL A 60 -25.13 -5.54 17.23
CA VAL A 60 -24.91 -6.27 15.97
C VAL A 60 -26.02 -5.88 15.00
N VAL A 61 -25.63 -5.40 13.81
CA VAL A 61 -26.53 -4.96 12.76
C VAL A 61 -26.38 -5.87 11.55
N ILE A 62 -27.45 -6.57 11.21
CA ILE A 62 -27.55 -7.41 10.02
C ILE A 62 -28.13 -6.58 8.88
N LEU A 63 -27.33 -6.43 7.83
CA LEU A 63 -27.62 -5.64 6.65
C LEU A 63 -27.85 -6.54 5.43
N PRO A 64 -28.60 -6.09 4.40
CA PRO A 64 -28.84 -6.90 3.21
C PRO A 64 -27.57 -7.15 2.39
N THR A 65 -26.77 -6.10 2.15
CA THR A 65 -25.60 -6.19 1.24
C THR A 65 -24.36 -5.50 1.81
N GLU A 66 -23.18 -5.82 1.27
CA GLU A 66 -21.93 -5.15 1.63
C GLU A 66 -21.94 -3.64 1.31
N LYS A 67 -22.71 -3.21 0.30
CA LYS A 67 -22.88 -1.78 0.00
C LYS A 67 -23.57 -1.03 1.13
N ASP A 68 -24.48 -1.71 1.82
CA ASP A 68 -25.19 -1.15 2.98
C ASP A 68 -24.25 -1.02 4.17
N ILE A 69 -23.31 -1.96 4.38
CA ILE A 69 -22.25 -1.85 5.40
C ILE A 69 -21.45 -0.55 5.22
N LEU A 70 -21.07 -0.21 3.98
CA LEU A 70 -20.33 1.01 3.69
C LEU A 70 -21.15 2.27 4.01
N LYS A 71 -22.43 2.31 3.62
CA LYS A 71 -23.34 3.42 3.94
C LYS A 71 -23.50 3.59 5.46
N TRP A 72 -23.78 2.50 6.17
CA TRP A 72 -23.93 2.50 7.62
C TRP A 72 -22.65 2.92 8.35
N THR A 73 -21.49 2.44 7.90
CA THR A 73 -20.20 2.84 8.47
C THR A 73 -20.00 4.35 8.36
N GLN A 74 -20.29 4.91 7.19
CA GLN A 74 -20.20 6.34 6.94
C GLN A 74 -21.17 7.13 7.85
N ASP A 75 -22.43 6.72 7.90
CA ASP A 75 -23.46 7.44 8.66
C ASP A 75 -23.21 7.37 10.17
N ILE A 76 -22.86 6.19 10.71
CA ILE A 76 -22.51 6.05 12.12
C ILE A 76 -21.29 6.90 12.47
N SER A 77 -20.27 6.95 11.60
CA SER A 77 -19.09 7.78 11.83
C SER A 77 -19.41 9.26 11.93
N TYR A 78 -20.47 9.73 11.26
CA TYR A 78 -20.97 11.10 11.38
C TYR A 78 -21.77 11.32 12.68
N PHE A 79 -22.66 10.38 13.05
CA PHE A 79 -23.54 10.55 14.21
C PHE A 79 -22.85 10.23 15.55
N ALA A 80 -21.91 9.31 15.57
CA ALA A 80 -21.20 8.84 16.76
C ALA A 80 -19.74 8.50 16.44
N PRO A 81 -18.89 9.52 16.23
CA PRO A 81 -17.50 9.33 15.81
C PRO A 81 -16.64 8.57 16.83
N ASP A 82 -17.04 8.58 18.11
CA ASP A 82 -16.32 7.89 19.18
C ASP A 82 -16.73 6.42 19.37
N ILE A 83 -17.82 5.96 18.73
CA ILE A 83 -18.27 4.56 18.83
C ILE A 83 -17.52 3.73 17.78
N PRO A 84 -16.78 2.68 18.17
CA PRO A 84 -16.13 1.78 17.22
C PRO A 84 -17.15 1.11 16.30
N VAL A 85 -16.94 1.26 14.98
CA VAL A 85 -17.69 0.55 13.94
C VAL A 85 -16.84 -0.59 13.40
N LEU A 86 -17.35 -1.81 13.51
CA LEU A 86 -16.62 -3.04 13.22
C LEU A 86 -17.33 -3.81 12.10
N THR A 87 -16.58 -4.64 11.38
CA THR A 87 -17.11 -5.51 10.32
C THR A 87 -16.78 -6.97 10.61
N PHE A 88 -17.67 -7.88 10.25
CA PHE A 88 -17.49 -9.32 10.48
C PHE A 88 -17.45 -10.09 9.15
N PRO A 89 -16.27 -10.21 8.50
CA PRO A 89 -16.18 -10.82 7.18
C PRO A 89 -16.31 -12.34 7.20
N ILE A 90 -16.64 -12.92 6.02
CA ILE A 90 -16.57 -14.36 5.78
C ILE A 90 -15.12 -14.83 5.74
N VAL A 91 -14.81 -15.84 6.57
CA VAL A 91 -13.51 -16.53 6.57
C VAL A 91 -13.74 -17.97 6.10
N GLU A 92 -13.13 -18.31 4.95
CA GLU A 92 -13.22 -19.65 4.38
C GLU A 92 -12.35 -20.64 5.18
N THR A 93 -12.96 -21.72 5.68
CA THR A 93 -12.24 -22.88 6.20
C THR A 93 -11.68 -23.71 5.03
N ALA A 94 -10.62 -23.23 4.40
CA ALA A 94 -9.89 -24.03 3.43
C ALA A 94 -9.07 -25.09 4.17
N GLY A 95 -9.26 -26.38 3.87
CA GLY A 95 -8.38 -27.49 4.33
C GLY A 95 -6.96 -27.44 3.75
N PHE A 96 -6.57 -26.33 3.11
CA PHE A 96 -5.26 -26.09 2.54
C PHE A 96 -4.52 -25.07 3.42
N LYS A 97 -3.18 -25.17 3.52
CA LYS A 97 -2.33 -24.21 4.24
C LYS A 97 -2.75 -22.77 3.87
N VAL A 98 -3.28 -22.05 4.86
CA VAL A 98 -4.00 -20.77 4.74
C VAL A 98 -3.17 -19.73 3.99
N ALA A 99 -3.78 -19.06 3.01
CA ALA A 99 -3.20 -17.92 2.30
C ALA A 99 -3.28 -16.64 3.14
N PHE A 100 -2.34 -15.71 2.96
CA PHE A 100 -2.26 -14.43 3.72
C PHE A 100 -3.55 -13.60 3.67
N THR A 101 -4.32 -13.64 2.57
CA THR A 101 -5.64 -12.97 2.46
C THR A 101 -6.69 -13.54 3.43
N GLY A 102 -6.57 -14.83 3.80
CA GLY A 102 -7.39 -15.43 4.84
C GLY A 102 -7.05 -14.87 6.23
N THR A 103 -5.79 -14.49 6.46
CA THR A 103 -5.30 -13.95 7.73
C THR A 103 -5.84 -12.55 8.02
N GLU A 104 -5.95 -11.66 7.04
CA GLU A 104 -6.53 -10.31 7.24
C GLU A 104 -8.03 -10.37 7.55
N ARG A 105 -8.80 -11.18 6.81
CA ARG A 105 -10.23 -11.37 7.12
C ARG A 105 -10.43 -12.06 8.47
N LEU A 106 -9.57 -13.02 8.79
CA LEU A 106 -9.54 -13.62 10.11
C LEU A 106 -9.26 -12.55 11.18
N ARG A 107 -8.33 -11.62 10.92
CA ARG A 107 -8.02 -10.52 11.83
C ARG A 107 -9.22 -9.61 12.07
N GLU A 108 -9.84 -9.11 11.01
CA GLU A 108 -11.07 -8.29 11.10
C GLU A 108 -12.17 -9.01 11.88
N ARG A 109 -12.38 -10.31 11.61
CA ARG A 109 -13.33 -11.16 12.31
C ARG A 109 -13.00 -11.30 13.80
N MET A 110 -11.75 -11.59 14.13
CA MET A 110 -11.30 -11.77 15.52
C MET A 110 -11.33 -10.45 16.31
N HIS A 111 -11.01 -9.33 15.67
CA HIS A 111 -11.14 -8.00 16.26
C HIS A 111 -12.61 -7.67 16.58
N CYS A 112 -13.53 -8.00 15.67
CA CYS A 112 -14.97 -7.88 15.91
C CYS A 112 -15.42 -8.74 17.10
N LEU A 113 -15.02 -10.02 17.16
CA LEU A 113 -15.37 -10.91 18.27
C LEU A 113 -14.80 -10.44 19.60
N SER A 114 -13.53 -10.03 19.63
CA SER A 114 -12.87 -9.50 20.84
C SER A 114 -13.58 -8.25 21.37
N SER A 115 -13.98 -7.35 20.47
CA SER A 115 -14.72 -6.14 20.84
C SER A 115 -16.10 -6.44 21.39
N LEU A 116 -16.85 -7.37 20.78
CA LEU A 116 -18.15 -7.83 21.30
C LEU A 116 -18.00 -8.49 22.69
N LEU A 117 -16.97 -9.32 22.87
CA LEU A 117 -16.67 -9.97 24.16
C LEU A 117 -16.36 -8.98 25.29
N SER A 118 -15.85 -7.79 24.95
CA SER A 118 -15.52 -6.76 25.95
C SER A 118 -16.76 -6.15 26.62
N GLY A 119 -17.94 -6.31 26.01
CA GLY A 119 -19.19 -5.69 26.46
C GLY A 119 -19.21 -4.16 26.37
N ARG A 120 -18.16 -3.52 25.84
CA ARG A 120 -18.09 -2.06 25.65
C ARG A 120 -18.95 -1.65 24.44
N PRO A 121 -19.41 -0.39 24.37
CA PRO A 121 -20.15 0.12 23.22
C PRO A 121 -19.35 -0.02 21.93
N CYS A 122 -19.89 -0.79 20.98
CA CYS A 122 -19.40 -0.91 19.61
C CYS A 122 -20.57 -1.30 18.70
N ILE A 123 -20.46 -1.02 17.40
CA ILE A 123 -21.45 -1.42 16.40
C ILE A 123 -20.78 -2.35 15.39
N ALA A 124 -21.17 -3.63 15.41
CA ALA A 124 -20.71 -4.63 14.46
C ALA A 124 -21.69 -4.73 13.28
N LEU A 125 -21.22 -4.38 12.08
CA LEU A 125 -21.98 -4.41 10.84
C LEU A 125 -21.62 -5.67 10.04
N MET A 126 -22.64 -6.36 9.53
CA MET A 126 -22.45 -7.59 8.77
C MET A 126 -23.66 -7.91 7.90
N THR A 127 -23.47 -8.70 6.86
CA THR A 127 -24.56 -9.28 6.08
C THR A 127 -25.17 -10.50 6.78
N ALA A 128 -26.36 -10.93 6.33
CA ALA A 128 -26.95 -12.16 6.81
C ALA A 128 -26.06 -13.40 6.52
N ALA A 129 -25.36 -13.41 5.38
CA ALA A 129 -24.39 -14.46 5.05
C ALA A 129 -23.25 -14.51 6.07
N GLU A 130 -22.69 -13.35 6.42
CA GLU A 130 -21.63 -13.23 7.41
C GLU A 130 -22.08 -13.68 8.81
N ALA A 131 -23.25 -13.21 9.26
CA ALA A 131 -23.83 -13.55 10.55
C ALA A 131 -24.20 -15.04 10.68
N SER A 132 -24.49 -15.70 9.56
CA SER A 132 -24.90 -17.11 9.53
C SER A 132 -23.77 -18.09 9.85
N GLN A 133 -22.50 -17.66 9.78
CA GLN A 133 -21.37 -18.55 9.96
C GLN A 133 -21.31 -19.13 11.39
N LYS A 134 -21.12 -20.44 11.47
CA LYS A 134 -20.87 -21.14 12.72
C LYS A 134 -19.49 -20.80 13.28
N ILE A 135 -19.45 -20.49 14.57
CA ILE A 135 -18.27 -20.09 15.34
C ILE A 135 -18.27 -20.73 16.74
N PRO A 136 -17.12 -20.74 17.42
CA PRO A 136 -17.03 -21.09 18.83
C PRO A 136 -17.99 -20.28 19.70
N SER A 137 -18.39 -20.82 20.85
CA SER A 137 -19.16 -20.05 21.82
C SER A 137 -18.32 -18.94 22.48
N PRO A 138 -18.96 -17.85 22.93
CA PRO A 138 -18.27 -16.79 23.68
C PRO A 138 -17.47 -17.31 24.88
N ASP A 139 -18.05 -18.23 25.65
CA ASP A 139 -17.38 -18.83 26.82
C ASP A 139 -16.17 -19.68 26.45
N HIS A 140 -16.26 -20.43 25.34
CA HIS A 140 -15.13 -21.19 24.84
C HIS A 140 -14.01 -20.24 24.41
N LEU A 141 -14.33 -19.19 23.64
CA LEU A 141 -13.34 -18.23 23.16
C LEU A 141 -12.67 -17.48 24.32
N ARG A 142 -13.43 -17.03 25.33
CA ARG A 142 -12.87 -16.44 26.55
C ARG A 142 -11.96 -17.42 27.29
N GLY A 143 -12.39 -18.67 27.44
CA GLY A 143 -11.62 -19.70 28.17
C GLY A 143 -10.30 -20.08 27.52
N ILE A 144 -10.18 -19.97 26.20
CA ILE A 144 -8.93 -20.21 25.47
C ILE A 144 -8.10 -18.95 25.21
N SER A 145 -8.62 -17.76 25.53
CA SER A 145 -7.90 -16.48 25.37
C SER A 145 -6.83 -16.27 26.44
N PHE A 146 -5.82 -15.46 26.13
CA PHE A 146 -4.75 -15.14 27.06
C PHE A 146 -4.85 -13.68 27.51
N LEU A 147 -5.28 -13.45 28.76
CA LEU A 147 -5.45 -12.12 29.33
C LEU A 147 -4.12 -11.55 29.83
N LEU A 148 -3.72 -10.41 29.26
CA LEU A 148 -2.57 -9.61 29.66
C LEU A 148 -3.05 -8.37 30.42
N ALA A 149 -2.42 -8.09 31.55
CA ALA A 149 -2.71 -6.90 32.34
C ALA A 149 -1.42 -6.42 33.01
N ARG A 150 -1.23 -5.11 33.06
CA ARG A 150 -0.11 -4.48 33.76
C ARG A 150 -0.12 -4.88 35.23
N GLY A 151 1.06 -5.20 35.75
CA GLY A 151 1.27 -5.65 37.12
C GLY A 151 0.87 -7.11 37.40
N LYS A 152 0.35 -7.86 36.41
CA LYS A 152 0.03 -9.28 36.56
C LYS A 152 1.29 -10.13 36.54
N THR A 153 1.42 -11.03 37.51
CA THR A 153 2.46 -12.08 37.49
C THR A 153 2.06 -13.18 36.53
N LEU A 154 2.97 -13.52 35.61
CA LEU A 154 2.74 -14.44 34.52
C LEU A 154 3.98 -15.31 34.29
N ASN A 155 3.78 -16.63 34.24
CA ASN A 155 4.84 -17.53 33.82
C ASN A 155 5.04 -17.40 32.29
N ARG A 156 6.21 -16.88 31.88
CA ARG A 156 6.55 -16.67 30.47
C ARG A 156 6.50 -17.97 29.65
N ASP A 157 7.02 -19.07 30.15
CA ASP A 157 7.07 -20.34 29.40
C ASP A 157 5.66 -20.88 29.08
N GLN A 158 4.71 -20.70 30.01
CA GLN A 158 3.30 -21.05 29.76
C GLN A 158 2.71 -20.20 28.62
N MET A 159 3.04 -18.91 28.58
CA MET A 159 2.59 -18.03 27.51
C MET A 159 3.17 -18.44 26.15
N LEU A 160 4.48 -18.72 26.08
CA LEU A 160 5.14 -19.14 24.84
C LEU A 160 4.58 -20.47 24.32
N THR A 161 4.29 -21.41 25.24
CA THR A 161 3.64 -22.68 24.91
C THR A 161 2.23 -22.46 24.38
N TRP A 162 1.46 -21.57 25.01
CA TRP A 162 0.10 -21.21 24.56
C TRP A 162 0.11 -20.55 23.17
N LEU A 163 1.03 -19.61 22.92
CA LEU A 163 1.16 -18.96 21.61
C LEU A 163 1.42 -19.99 20.51
N THR A 164 2.38 -20.88 20.73
CA THR A 164 2.73 -21.93 19.76
C THR A 164 1.55 -22.88 19.51
N ALA A 165 0.85 -23.31 20.57
CA ALA A 165 -0.34 -24.16 20.46
C ALA A 165 -1.54 -23.45 19.81
N GLY A 166 -1.66 -22.12 19.99
CA GLY A 166 -2.68 -21.27 19.38
C GLY A 166 -2.44 -20.96 17.90
N GLY A 167 -1.34 -21.46 17.33
CA GLY A 167 -0.99 -21.31 15.91
C GLY A 167 -0.08 -20.12 15.61
N TYR A 168 0.48 -19.45 16.62
CA TYR A 168 1.46 -18.38 16.42
C TYR A 168 2.84 -18.96 16.06
N GLU A 169 3.54 -18.26 15.18
CA GLU A 169 4.87 -18.63 14.68
C GLU A 169 5.95 -17.82 15.42
N ARG A 170 6.95 -18.52 15.99
CA ARG A 170 8.10 -17.89 16.63
C ARG A 170 9.07 -17.37 15.57
N THR A 171 9.47 -16.12 15.71
CA THR A 171 10.36 -15.42 14.77
C THR A 171 11.36 -14.55 15.54
N ASP A 172 12.40 -14.07 14.85
CA ASP A 172 13.35 -13.12 15.42
C ASP A 172 12.76 -11.69 15.50
N GLN A 173 11.82 -11.38 14.60
CA GLN A 173 11.13 -10.11 14.52
C GLN A 173 9.69 -10.29 14.07
N VAL A 174 8.80 -9.58 14.75
CA VAL A 174 7.38 -9.56 14.42
C VAL A 174 7.14 -8.63 13.24
N GLU A 175 6.74 -9.22 12.11
CA GLU A 175 6.44 -8.48 10.87
C GLU A 175 4.99 -8.64 10.45
N ARG A 176 4.35 -9.77 10.75
CA ARG A 176 2.97 -10.07 10.34
C ARG A 176 2.14 -10.65 11.48
N CYS A 177 0.81 -10.54 11.32
CA CYS A 177 -0.15 -11.16 12.23
C CYS A 177 0.14 -12.65 12.39
N GLY A 178 0.11 -13.10 13.65
CA GLY A 178 0.45 -14.45 14.03
C GLY A 178 1.92 -14.69 14.33
N HIS A 179 2.78 -13.68 14.19
CA HIS A 179 4.16 -13.76 14.67
C HIS A 179 4.28 -13.42 16.14
N PHE A 180 5.25 -14.04 16.80
CA PHE A 180 5.78 -13.56 18.06
C PHE A 180 7.31 -13.66 18.09
N ALA A 181 7.94 -12.76 18.84
CA ALA A 181 9.38 -12.74 19.08
C ALA A 181 9.67 -12.57 20.57
N VAL A 182 10.79 -13.11 21.04
CA VAL A 182 11.21 -13.06 22.45
C VAL A 182 12.62 -12.48 22.50
N ARG A 183 12.80 -11.38 23.25
CA ARG A 183 14.05 -10.63 23.35
C ARG A 183 14.32 -10.22 24.79
N GLY A 184 15.15 -11.00 25.50
CA GLY A 184 15.39 -10.74 26.93
C GLY A 184 14.09 -10.76 27.71
N ASP A 185 13.71 -9.63 28.30
CA ASP A 185 12.47 -9.44 29.07
C ASP A 185 11.32 -8.83 28.25
N ILE A 186 11.48 -8.78 26.93
CA ILE A 186 10.46 -8.27 26.01
C ILE A 186 9.88 -9.44 25.20
N ILE A 187 8.55 -9.47 25.09
CA ILE A 187 7.83 -10.35 24.17
C ILE A 187 7.01 -9.48 23.22
N ASP A 188 7.34 -9.55 21.94
CA ASP A 188 6.58 -8.91 20.87
C ASP A 188 5.60 -9.92 20.26
N ILE A 189 4.34 -9.55 20.05
CA ILE A 189 3.28 -10.43 19.53
C ILE A 189 2.38 -9.64 18.59
N PHE A 190 2.19 -10.13 17.36
CA PHE A 190 1.13 -9.60 16.50
C PHE A 190 -0.15 -10.43 16.68
N ALA A 191 -0.94 -10.04 17.68
CA ALA A 191 -2.20 -10.69 18.00
C ALA A 191 -3.21 -10.62 16.85
N VAL A 192 -3.93 -11.73 16.61
CA VAL A 192 -4.93 -11.81 15.53
C VAL A 192 -6.13 -10.90 15.74
N ASN A 193 -6.38 -10.42 16.95
CA ASN A 193 -7.51 -9.55 17.28
C ASN A 193 -7.14 -8.06 17.39
N GLU A 194 -5.91 -7.68 17.06
CA GLU A 194 -5.44 -6.30 17.19
C GLU A 194 -4.93 -5.75 15.85
N GLU A 195 -5.06 -4.43 15.67
CA GLU A 195 -4.60 -3.74 14.45
C GLU A 195 -3.08 -3.59 14.40
N HIS A 196 -2.44 -3.43 15.56
CA HIS A 196 -1.00 -3.27 15.71
C HIS A 196 -0.42 -4.36 16.61
N PRO A 197 0.84 -4.77 16.36
CA PRO A 197 1.51 -5.70 17.26
C PRO A 197 1.76 -5.08 18.64
N LEU A 198 1.91 -5.97 19.61
CA LEU A 198 2.04 -5.70 21.04
C LEU A 198 3.46 -5.96 21.47
N ARG A 199 4.04 -5.03 22.22
CA ARG A 199 5.28 -5.18 22.97
C ARG A 199 4.94 -5.31 24.45
N ILE A 200 5.33 -6.43 25.05
CA ILE A 200 5.10 -6.74 26.46
C ILE A 200 6.45 -6.75 27.15
N GLU A 201 6.62 -5.86 28.10
CA GLU A 201 7.84 -5.71 28.89
C GLU A 201 7.63 -6.36 30.25
N PHE A 202 8.56 -7.22 30.64
CA PHE A 202 8.54 -7.94 31.91
C PHE A 202 9.62 -7.40 32.85
N TRP A 203 9.31 -7.43 34.14
CA TRP A 203 10.28 -7.35 35.23
C TRP A 203 10.15 -8.63 36.05
N ASP A 204 11.16 -9.50 35.99
CA ASP A 204 11.07 -10.88 36.45
C ASP A 204 9.87 -11.62 35.81
N ASP A 205 8.90 -12.06 36.62
CA ASP A 205 7.66 -12.71 36.16
C ASP A 205 6.47 -11.73 36.08
N GLN A 206 6.68 -10.42 36.28
CA GLN A 206 5.60 -9.42 36.31
C GLN A 206 5.57 -8.59 35.04
N ILE A 207 4.38 -8.38 34.45
CA ILE A 207 4.22 -7.48 33.30
C ILE A 207 4.36 -6.03 33.77
N GLU A 208 5.39 -5.33 33.31
CA GLU A 208 5.65 -3.92 33.63
C GLU A 208 4.87 -2.98 32.72
N SER A 209 4.91 -3.24 31.41
CA SER A 209 4.25 -2.42 30.40
C SER A 209 3.73 -3.25 29.22
N ILE A 210 2.65 -2.78 28.60
CA ILE A 210 2.10 -3.33 27.36
C ILE A 210 1.91 -2.17 26.40
N ARG A 211 2.51 -2.24 25.21
CA ARG A 211 2.49 -1.13 24.24
C ARG A 211 2.15 -1.65 22.85
N PHE A 212 1.30 -0.96 22.12
CA PHE A 212 1.24 -1.16 20.66
C PHE A 212 2.50 -0.59 20.03
N PHE A 213 2.99 -1.22 18.97
CA PHE A 213 4.06 -0.67 18.14
C PHE A 213 3.72 -0.81 16.65
N ASP A 214 4.33 0.01 15.80
CA ASP A 214 4.16 -0.05 14.35
C ASP A 214 5.05 -1.15 13.77
N GLU A 215 4.47 -2.10 13.04
CA GLU A 215 5.15 -3.30 12.52
C GLU A 215 6.27 -2.99 11.52
N ASN A 216 6.27 -1.81 10.89
CA ASN A 216 7.27 -1.45 9.89
C ASN A 216 8.43 -0.69 10.52
N THR A 217 8.13 0.24 11.43
CA THR A 217 9.13 1.07 12.13
C THR A 217 9.62 0.45 13.42
N GLN A 218 8.89 -0.54 13.94
CA GLN A 218 9.12 -1.24 15.20
C GLN A 218 9.07 -0.33 16.45
N ARG A 219 8.42 0.85 16.32
CA ARG A 219 8.30 1.88 17.36
C ARG A 219 6.96 1.83 18.06
N SER A 220 6.97 2.00 19.38
CA SER A 220 5.80 2.12 20.22
C SER A 220 4.91 3.29 19.79
N ILE A 221 3.61 3.04 19.84
CA ILE A 221 2.52 3.96 19.48
C ILE A 221 1.77 4.39 20.73
N GLN A 222 1.26 3.41 21.50
CA GLN A 222 0.36 3.67 22.62
C GLN A 222 0.46 2.58 23.69
N GLU A 223 0.51 2.97 24.97
CA GLU A 223 0.44 2.04 26.10
C GLU A 223 -0.99 1.54 26.37
N LYS A 224 -1.09 0.31 26.91
CA LYS A 224 -2.33 -0.35 27.33
C LYS A 224 -2.20 -0.91 28.74
N GLU A 225 -3.27 -0.77 29.51
CA GLU A 225 -3.35 -1.34 30.86
C GLU A 225 -3.70 -2.84 30.84
N GLU A 226 -4.58 -3.24 29.93
CA GLU A 226 -5.08 -4.61 29.80
C GLU A 226 -5.48 -4.91 28.35
N LEU A 227 -5.33 -6.17 27.92
CA LEU A 227 -5.88 -6.69 26.68
C LEU A 227 -5.93 -8.23 26.69
N ALA A 228 -6.77 -8.81 25.84
CA ALA A 228 -6.81 -10.26 25.61
C ALA A 228 -6.19 -10.62 24.26
N VAL A 229 -5.34 -11.64 24.22
CA VAL A 229 -4.81 -12.22 22.98
C VAL A 229 -5.66 -13.45 22.62
N LEU A 230 -6.19 -13.48 21.40
CA LEU A 230 -6.97 -14.61 20.88
C LEU A 230 -6.07 -15.60 20.11
N PRO A 231 -6.39 -16.90 20.10
CA PRO A 231 -5.68 -17.88 19.28
C PRO A 231 -6.03 -17.71 17.79
N ILE A 232 -5.11 -18.09 16.90
CA ILE A 232 -5.33 -18.06 15.45
C ILE A 232 -6.13 -19.30 15.03
N GLN A 233 -5.75 -20.46 15.54
CA GLN A 233 -6.43 -21.72 15.27
C GLN A 233 -7.53 -21.94 16.30
N ILE A 234 -8.77 -21.84 15.84
CA ILE A 234 -9.93 -22.13 16.68
C ILE A 234 -10.75 -23.24 16.04
N LYS A 235 -11.15 -24.21 16.87
CA LYS A 235 -12.03 -25.30 16.40
C LYS A 235 -13.39 -24.73 16.03
N GLU A 236 -14.00 -25.31 15.01
CA GLU A 236 -15.37 -24.94 14.64
C GLU A 236 -16.32 -25.19 15.82
N GLY A 237 -17.29 -24.29 15.97
CA GLY A 237 -18.35 -24.40 16.96
C GLY A 237 -19.72 -24.46 16.27
N GLU A 238 -20.78 -24.37 17.07
CA GLU A 238 -22.17 -24.38 16.59
C GLU A 238 -22.90 -23.06 16.84
N LYS A 239 -22.20 -22.05 17.38
CA LYS A 239 -22.75 -20.73 17.73
C LYS A 239 -22.60 -19.74 16.59
N THR A 240 -23.21 -18.58 16.71
CA THR A 240 -23.13 -17.49 15.73
C THR A 240 -22.57 -16.23 16.39
N VAL A 241 -22.23 -15.22 15.60
CA VAL A 241 -21.80 -13.90 16.12
C VAL A 241 -22.88 -13.23 16.99
N LEU A 242 -24.16 -13.60 16.82
CA LEU A 242 -25.25 -13.09 17.65
C LEU A 242 -25.14 -13.51 19.11
N ASP A 243 -24.58 -14.69 19.39
CA ASP A 243 -24.33 -15.17 20.76
C ASP A 243 -23.25 -14.30 21.47
N TYR A 244 -22.42 -13.56 20.71
CA TYR A 244 -21.41 -12.65 21.29
C TYR A 244 -21.98 -11.30 21.71
N ALA A 245 -23.22 -11.00 21.32
CA ALA A 245 -23.96 -9.82 21.72
C ALA A 245 -25.10 -10.17 22.69
N ASP A 246 -24.95 -11.24 23.48
CA ASP A 246 -25.81 -11.51 24.63
C ASP A 246 -25.79 -10.28 25.56
N GLU A 247 -26.97 -9.86 26.04
CA GLU A 247 -27.18 -8.57 26.74
C GLU A 247 -26.95 -7.29 25.90
N GLY A 248 -26.54 -7.42 24.64
CA GLY A 248 -26.44 -6.34 23.65
C GLY A 248 -27.72 -6.11 22.85
N ILE A 249 -27.60 -5.35 21.76
CA ILE A 249 -28.70 -5.03 20.85
C ILE A 249 -28.53 -5.78 19.52
N LEU A 250 -29.56 -6.48 19.05
CA LEU A 250 -29.59 -7.06 17.69
C LEU A 250 -30.53 -6.25 16.80
N ILE A 251 -30.02 -5.80 15.66
CA ILE A 251 -30.75 -5.02 14.67
C ILE A 251 -30.76 -5.75 13.32
N TYR A 252 -31.92 -5.82 12.70
CA TYR A 252 -32.09 -6.42 11.37
C TYR A 252 -32.66 -5.35 10.43
N GLU A 253 -31.87 -4.97 9.42
CA GLU A 253 -32.27 -3.98 8.42
C GLU A 253 -32.85 -4.67 7.18
N GLU A 254 -34.06 -4.27 6.79
CA GLU A 254 -34.79 -4.86 5.66
C GLU A 254 -34.77 -6.41 5.68
N PRO A 255 -35.34 -7.04 6.73
CA PRO A 255 -35.16 -8.47 7.02
C PRO A 255 -35.52 -9.38 5.83
N SER A 256 -36.59 -9.05 5.09
CA SER A 256 -37.00 -9.80 3.89
C SER A 256 -35.92 -9.82 2.80
N ARG A 257 -35.19 -8.71 2.63
CA ARG A 257 -34.10 -8.59 1.67
C ARG A 257 -32.86 -9.34 2.16
N ALA A 258 -32.51 -9.17 3.43
CA ALA A 258 -31.40 -9.90 4.06
C ALA A 258 -31.59 -11.43 3.98
N GLU A 259 -32.83 -11.91 4.16
CA GLU A 259 -33.18 -13.33 3.99
C GLU A 259 -32.98 -13.82 2.55
N SER A 260 -33.43 -13.03 1.56
CA SER A 260 -33.27 -13.38 0.14
C SER A 260 -31.80 -13.46 -0.28
N GLU A 261 -30.97 -12.55 0.22
CA GLU A 261 -29.52 -12.55 -0.02
C GLU A 261 -28.85 -13.76 0.63
N LEU A 262 -29.21 -14.11 1.88
CA LEU A 262 -28.71 -15.33 2.54
C LEU A 262 -29.11 -16.60 1.78
N LYS A 263 -30.37 -16.70 1.34
CA LYS A 263 -30.85 -17.85 0.53
C LYS A 263 -30.07 -17.97 -0.78
N THR A 264 -29.71 -16.85 -1.40
CA THR A 264 -28.90 -16.82 -2.62
C THR A 264 -27.48 -17.29 -2.31
N TYR A 265 -26.85 -16.76 -1.26
CA TYR A 265 -25.52 -17.17 -0.81
C TYR A 265 -25.44 -18.68 -0.48
N LEU A 266 -26.39 -19.24 0.27
CA LEU A 266 -26.40 -20.67 0.62
C LEU A 266 -26.66 -21.60 -0.57
N ARG A 267 -27.28 -21.08 -1.64
CA ARG A 267 -27.41 -21.80 -2.92
C ARG A 267 -26.11 -21.76 -3.72
N GLU A 268 -25.41 -20.64 -3.72
CA GLU A 268 -24.13 -20.49 -4.44
C GLU A 268 -22.96 -21.22 -3.76
N GLU A 269 -22.95 -21.33 -2.42
CA GLU A 269 -21.86 -21.97 -1.66
C GLU A 269 -22.34 -23.26 -0.95
N HIS A 270 -22.75 -24.26 -1.74
CA HIS A 270 -23.35 -25.51 -1.24
C HIS A 270 -22.52 -26.24 -0.16
N LYS A 271 -21.18 -26.21 -0.23
CA LYS A 271 -20.30 -26.81 0.79
C LYS A 271 -20.25 -25.99 2.08
N GLN A 272 -20.43 -24.67 2.00
CA GLN A 272 -20.42 -23.80 3.17
C GLN A 272 -21.74 -23.86 3.94
N ARG A 273 -22.80 -24.37 3.32
CA ARG A 273 -24.10 -24.56 3.97
C ARG A 273 -24.03 -25.36 5.28
N SER A 274 -23.16 -26.37 5.37
CA SER A 274 -22.98 -27.13 6.64
C SER A 274 -22.35 -26.29 7.76
N HIS A 275 -21.62 -25.23 7.40
CA HIS A 275 -20.93 -24.31 8.30
C HIS A 275 -21.73 -23.02 8.55
N CYS A 276 -22.97 -22.94 8.04
CA CYS A 276 -23.87 -21.80 8.25
C CYS A 276 -25.15 -22.27 8.95
N VAL A 277 -25.85 -21.34 9.59
CA VAL A 277 -27.22 -21.52 10.08
C VAL A 277 -28.23 -20.95 9.10
N GLU A 278 -29.44 -21.51 9.07
CA GLU A 278 -30.53 -20.99 8.25
C GLU A 278 -31.11 -19.70 8.86
N TRP A 279 -31.82 -18.89 8.05
CA TRP A 279 -32.41 -17.62 8.47
C TRP A 279 -33.28 -17.73 9.73
N THR A 280 -34.09 -18.79 9.82
CA THR A 280 -34.97 -19.03 10.97
C THR A 280 -34.18 -19.21 12.27
N SER A 281 -33.03 -19.88 12.24
CA SER A 281 -32.16 -19.96 13.42
C SER A 281 -31.54 -18.60 13.74
N LEU A 282 -31.13 -17.86 12.71
CA LEU A 282 -30.48 -16.56 12.83
C LEU A 282 -31.36 -15.54 13.59
N ILE A 283 -32.65 -15.44 13.26
CA ILE A 283 -33.58 -14.52 13.94
C ILE A 283 -33.98 -14.95 15.37
N HIS A 284 -33.76 -16.22 15.74
CA HIS A 284 -34.07 -16.73 17.09
C HIS A 284 -32.84 -16.84 18.01
N ASN A 285 -31.64 -16.98 17.44
CA ASN A 285 -30.38 -17.13 18.18
C ASN A 285 -30.04 -15.89 19.01
N GLY A 286 -29.20 -16.12 20.04
CA GLY A 286 -28.77 -15.13 21.02
C GLY A 286 -29.86 -14.79 22.05
N SER A 287 -29.43 -14.23 23.18
CA SER A 287 -30.31 -13.71 24.23
C SER A 287 -30.06 -12.20 24.42
N PRO A 288 -30.43 -11.37 23.42
CA PRO A 288 -30.11 -9.95 23.47
C PRO A 288 -31.00 -9.20 24.45
N ARG A 289 -30.53 -8.03 24.89
CA ARG A 289 -31.33 -7.05 25.62
C ARG A 289 -32.52 -6.57 24.80
N ALA A 290 -32.32 -6.38 23.50
CA ALA A 290 -33.37 -6.02 22.57
C ALA A 290 -33.13 -6.59 21.18
N ARG A 291 -34.22 -6.99 20.51
CA ARG A 291 -34.22 -7.45 19.12
C ARG A 291 -35.13 -6.54 18.30
N VAL A 292 -34.53 -5.73 17.44
CA VAL A 292 -35.22 -4.66 16.70
C VAL A 292 -35.12 -4.89 15.20
N PHE A 293 -36.25 -4.82 14.50
CA PHE A 293 -36.34 -4.91 13.05
C PHE A 293 -36.60 -3.51 12.48
N LEU A 294 -35.76 -3.06 11.55
CA LEU A 294 -35.88 -1.77 10.88
C LEU A 294 -36.30 -1.98 9.43
N SER A 295 -37.36 -1.31 9.01
CA SER A 295 -37.89 -1.43 7.66
C SER A 295 -38.51 -0.11 7.17
N VAL A 296 -38.48 0.14 5.86
CA VAL A 296 -39.23 1.26 5.29
C VAL A 296 -40.74 1.01 5.37
N LEU A 297 -41.18 -0.22 5.10
CA LEU A 297 -42.59 -0.61 5.09
C LEU A 297 -42.92 -1.50 6.29
N ASN A 298 -44.18 -1.51 6.74
CA ASN A 298 -44.62 -2.51 7.69
C ASN A 298 -44.63 -3.88 6.99
N GLN A 299 -43.83 -4.82 7.47
CA GLN A 299 -43.62 -6.12 6.85
C GLN A 299 -43.92 -7.25 7.85
N HIS A 300 -44.47 -8.35 7.36
CA HIS A 300 -44.49 -9.60 8.13
C HIS A 300 -43.11 -10.26 8.02
N ILE A 301 -42.59 -10.79 9.12
CA ILE A 301 -41.32 -11.52 9.13
C ILE A 301 -41.60 -12.99 9.37
N ASP A 302 -41.32 -13.81 8.36
CA ASP A 302 -41.53 -15.24 8.44
C ASP A 302 -40.69 -15.85 9.58
N GLY A 303 -41.36 -16.56 10.47
CA GLY A 303 -40.74 -17.28 11.57
C GLY A 303 -40.65 -16.53 12.91
N ILE A 304 -40.88 -15.22 12.98
CA ILE A 304 -40.85 -14.48 14.26
C ILE A 304 -42.08 -13.57 14.44
N ALA A 305 -42.75 -13.69 15.57
CA ALA A 305 -43.89 -12.83 15.91
C ALA A 305 -43.39 -11.50 16.52
N ILE A 306 -43.65 -10.40 15.82
CA ILE A 306 -43.38 -9.05 16.34
C ILE A 306 -44.40 -8.71 17.42
N GLN A 307 -43.92 -8.39 18.62
CA GLN A 307 -44.77 -8.09 19.78
C GLN A 307 -45.07 -6.59 19.91
N GLU A 308 -44.11 -5.74 19.55
CA GLU A 308 -44.20 -4.29 19.63
C GLU A 308 -43.89 -3.67 18.27
N GLN A 309 -44.72 -2.73 17.82
CA GLN A 309 -44.53 -2.04 16.54
C GLN A 309 -44.67 -0.54 16.74
N ARG A 310 -43.73 0.24 16.20
CA ARG A 310 -43.83 1.71 16.20
C ARG A 310 -43.49 2.27 14.83
N THR A 311 -44.23 3.30 14.44
CA THR A 311 -43.94 4.06 13.22
C THR A 311 -42.94 5.16 13.53
N TRP A 312 -41.99 5.35 12.63
CA TRP A 312 -41.12 6.51 12.58
C TRP A 312 -41.74 7.52 11.60
N PRO A 313 -42.24 8.68 12.06
CA PRO A 313 -43.09 9.59 11.26
C PRO A 313 -42.30 10.47 10.27
N ASN A 314 -41.02 10.18 10.02
CA ASN A 314 -40.11 11.07 9.29
C ASN A 314 -39.93 10.60 7.84
N GLN A 315 -39.53 11.54 6.97
CA GLN A 315 -39.45 11.30 5.53
C GLN A 315 -38.00 11.30 5.04
N ALA A 316 -37.73 10.55 3.97
CA ALA A 316 -36.48 10.68 3.23
C ALA A 316 -36.43 12.04 2.53
N MET A 317 -35.25 12.65 2.45
CA MET A 317 -35.07 13.89 1.70
C MET A 317 -35.24 13.64 0.20
N MET A 318 -35.80 14.61 -0.53
CA MET A 318 -35.87 14.53 -1.97
C MET A 318 -34.46 14.61 -2.59
N ASN A 319 -34.20 13.79 -3.61
CA ASN A 319 -32.99 13.92 -4.40
C ASN A 319 -33.23 14.90 -5.56
N TYR A 320 -32.51 16.01 -5.55
CA TYR A 320 -32.64 17.09 -6.51
C TYR A 320 -31.89 16.84 -7.82
N GLN A 321 -31.01 15.83 -7.90
CA GLN A 321 -30.29 15.44 -9.12
C GLN A 321 -29.65 16.62 -9.89
N ARG A 322 -28.98 17.55 -9.18
CA ARG A 322 -28.39 18.80 -9.71
C ARG A 322 -29.39 19.86 -10.21
N GLN A 323 -30.68 19.70 -9.97
CA GLN A 323 -31.69 20.71 -10.29
C GLN A 323 -31.68 21.83 -9.23
N MET A 324 -30.64 22.66 -9.26
CA MET A 324 -30.47 23.78 -8.32
C MET A 324 -31.70 24.71 -8.22
N PRO A 325 -32.42 25.07 -9.30
CA PRO A 325 -33.61 25.89 -9.18
C PRO A 325 -34.72 25.25 -8.32
N LEU A 326 -34.90 23.94 -8.44
CA LEU A 326 -35.88 23.18 -7.66
C LEU A 326 -35.47 23.13 -6.18
N PHE A 327 -34.20 22.80 -5.91
CA PHE A 327 -33.63 22.82 -4.57
C PHE A 327 -33.79 24.18 -3.88
N LEU A 328 -33.44 25.27 -4.57
CA LEU A 328 -33.53 26.62 -4.01
C LEU A 328 -34.98 27.04 -3.73
N ALA A 329 -35.94 26.59 -4.54
CA ALA A 329 -37.36 26.85 -4.31
C ALA A 329 -37.87 26.14 -3.05
N ASP A 330 -37.56 24.85 -2.90
CA ASP A 330 -37.94 24.06 -1.73
C ASP A 330 -37.26 24.58 -0.46
N LEU A 331 -35.98 24.93 -0.55
CA LEU A 331 -35.22 25.50 0.56
C LEU A 331 -35.82 26.82 1.04
N LYS A 332 -36.25 27.70 0.12
CA LYS A 332 -36.94 28.95 0.48
C LYS A 332 -38.27 28.67 1.20
N HIS A 333 -39.01 27.66 0.78
CA HIS A 333 -40.26 27.27 1.44
C HIS A 333 -40.03 26.73 2.86
N LEU A 334 -39.00 25.89 3.06
CA LEU A 334 -38.60 25.40 4.38
C LEU A 334 -38.22 26.56 5.32
N ILE A 335 -37.40 27.48 4.82
CA ILE A 335 -36.97 28.68 5.57
C ILE A 335 -38.16 29.57 5.96
N GLN A 336 -39.05 29.87 5.01
CA GLN A 336 -40.26 30.68 5.27
C GLN A 336 -41.19 30.03 6.29
N SER A 337 -41.17 28.69 6.39
CA SER A 337 -41.95 27.92 7.36
C SER A 337 -41.26 27.78 8.73
N GLU A 338 -40.16 28.50 8.95
CA GLU A 338 -39.29 28.48 10.14
C GLU A 338 -38.68 27.11 10.44
N TRP A 339 -38.31 26.35 9.39
CA TRP A 339 -37.57 25.10 9.59
C TRP A 339 -36.11 25.39 9.92
N THR A 340 -35.51 24.51 10.72
CA THR A 340 -34.06 24.49 10.93
C THR A 340 -33.43 23.59 9.87
N VAL A 341 -32.67 24.17 8.94
CA VAL A 341 -32.09 23.42 7.81
C VAL A 341 -30.58 23.25 8.01
N SER A 342 -30.11 22.01 8.02
CA SER A 342 -28.68 21.68 8.03
C SER A 342 -28.26 21.07 6.70
N VAL A 343 -27.27 21.65 6.04
CA VAL A 343 -26.72 21.14 4.79
C VAL A 343 -25.33 20.52 5.05
N VAL A 344 -25.20 19.21 4.83
CA VAL A 344 -23.98 18.45 5.10
C VAL A 344 -23.10 18.37 3.86
N CYS A 345 -21.91 18.97 3.94
CA CYS A 345 -20.93 19.06 2.85
C CYS A 345 -19.65 18.30 3.22
N ALA A 346 -19.12 17.53 2.27
CA ALA A 346 -17.92 16.73 2.50
C ALA A 346 -16.65 17.46 2.04
N LYS A 347 -16.77 18.31 1.02
CA LYS A 347 -15.67 19.08 0.44
C LYS A 347 -15.88 20.57 0.68
N ASN A 348 -14.78 21.29 0.89
CA ASN A 348 -14.79 22.76 0.96
C ASN A 348 -15.28 23.39 -0.35
N SER A 349 -14.99 22.80 -1.52
CA SER A 349 -15.45 23.31 -2.81
C SER A 349 -16.98 23.30 -2.93
N GLU A 350 -17.64 22.23 -2.48
CA GLU A 350 -19.11 22.13 -2.45
C GLU A 350 -19.71 23.18 -1.52
N LYS A 351 -19.06 23.41 -0.38
CA LYS A 351 -19.46 24.42 0.60
C LYS A 351 -19.33 25.84 0.02
N GLU A 352 -18.24 26.13 -0.68
CA GLU A 352 -18.02 27.40 -1.38
C GLU A 352 -19.07 27.62 -2.49
N GLU A 353 -19.34 26.61 -3.31
CA GLU A 353 -20.35 26.67 -4.37
C GLU A 353 -21.76 26.97 -3.81
N LEU A 354 -22.16 26.25 -2.75
CA LEU A 354 -23.44 26.49 -2.09
C LEU A 354 -23.51 27.87 -1.43
N GLN A 355 -22.42 28.34 -0.80
CA GLN A 355 -22.36 29.68 -0.22
C GLN A 355 -22.54 30.77 -1.27
N ILE A 356 -21.92 30.62 -2.45
CA ILE A 356 -22.10 31.55 -3.58
C ILE A 356 -23.56 31.52 -4.04
N SER A 357 -24.12 30.33 -4.29
CA SER A 357 -25.50 30.17 -4.73
C SER A 357 -26.52 30.75 -3.75
N PHE A 358 -26.32 30.55 -2.44
CA PHE A 358 -27.20 31.09 -1.39
C PHE A 358 -27.14 32.61 -1.32
N ARG A 359 -25.95 33.21 -1.46
CA ARG A 359 -25.79 34.68 -1.50
C ARG A 359 -26.50 35.29 -2.71
N GLU A 360 -26.34 34.68 -3.89
CA GLU A 360 -26.99 35.16 -5.12
C GLU A 360 -28.53 35.07 -5.05
N ASN A 361 -29.06 34.11 -4.28
CA ASN A 361 -30.49 33.85 -4.18
C ASN A 361 -31.16 34.42 -2.91
N GLY A 362 -30.40 35.17 -2.10
CA GLY A 362 -30.89 35.81 -0.86
C GLY A 362 -31.27 34.84 0.25
N ILE A 363 -30.59 33.69 0.34
CA ILE A 363 -30.85 32.67 1.37
C ILE A 363 -29.95 32.93 2.59
N PRO A 364 -30.53 33.11 3.80
CA PRO A 364 -29.76 33.39 5.02
C PRO A 364 -28.98 32.15 5.48
N CYS A 365 -27.68 32.33 5.73
CA CYS A 365 -26.78 31.28 6.24
C CYS A 365 -26.22 31.70 7.61
N SER A 366 -26.23 30.78 8.57
CA SER A 366 -25.77 31.00 9.94
C SER A 366 -24.62 30.07 10.31
N GLN A 367 -23.89 30.45 11.36
CA GLN A 367 -22.88 29.60 12.02
C GLN A 367 -23.51 28.74 13.14
N GLU A 368 -24.78 28.95 13.45
CA GLU A 368 -25.54 28.18 14.43
C GLU A 368 -26.81 27.61 13.79
N ARG A 369 -27.41 26.60 14.42
CA ARG A 369 -28.65 25.97 13.95
C ARG A 369 -29.87 26.78 14.39
N ASN A 370 -30.19 27.81 13.63
CA ASN A 370 -31.34 28.68 13.90
C ASN A 370 -32.55 28.33 13.02
N PRO A 371 -33.79 28.47 13.53
CA PRO A 371 -34.99 28.41 12.71
C PRO A 371 -34.98 29.49 11.63
N GLY A 372 -35.35 29.13 10.39
CA GLY A 372 -35.40 30.07 9.27
C GLY A 372 -34.03 30.42 8.65
N GLU A 373 -32.97 29.72 9.05
CA GLU A 373 -31.63 29.90 8.49
C GLU A 373 -31.02 28.56 8.06
N VAL A 374 -30.06 28.62 7.13
CA VAL A 374 -29.30 27.44 6.68
C VAL A 374 -28.00 27.34 7.45
N PHE A 375 -27.75 26.17 8.05
CA PHE A 375 -26.48 25.84 8.70
C PHE A 375 -25.66 24.87 7.83
N LEU A 376 -24.43 25.23 7.49
CA LEU A 376 -23.53 24.38 6.68
C LEU A 376 -22.62 23.55 7.59
N CYS A 377 -22.90 22.25 7.66
CA CYS A 377 -22.12 21.27 8.42
C CYS A 377 -21.00 20.68 7.55
N ASP A 378 -19.85 20.46 8.15
CA ASP A 378 -18.81 19.61 7.57
C ASP A 378 -19.09 18.14 7.95
N GLY A 379 -19.05 17.23 6.98
CA GLY A 379 -19.27 15.82 7.20
C GLY A 379 -19.74 15.07 5.97
N LEU A 380 -20.01 13.78 6.15
CA LEU A 380 -20.48 12.92 5.07
C LEU A 380 -21.60 12.02 5.57
N LEU A 381 -22.77 12.18 4.96
CA LEU A 381 -23.94 11.35 5.18
C LEU A 381 -24.38 10.73 3.85
N SER A 382 -24.95 9.54 3.92
CA SER A 382 -25.37 8.79 2.74
C SER A 382 -26.56 9.46 2.06
N GLU A 383 -27.55 9.86 2.85
CA GLU A 383 -28.84 10.39 2.42
C GLU A 383 -29.36 11.41 3.46
N GLY A 384 -30.05 12.45 3.00
CA GLY A 384 -30.73 13.42 3.86
C GLY A 384 -32.06 12.92 4.40
N PHE A 385 -32.64 13.66 5.34
CA PHE A 385 -33.95 13.36 5.89
C PHE A 385 -34.69 14.59 6.44
N GLU A 386 -36.01 14.46 6.55
CA GLU A 386 -36.90 15.46 7.11
C GLU A 386 -37.58 14.95 8.38
N LEU A 387 -37.55 15.77 9.43
CA LEU A 387 -38.21 15.54 10.70
C LEU A 387 -39.41 16.48 10.81
N THR A 388 -40.54 16.10 10.21
CA THR A 388 -41.71 16.98 10.03
C THR A 388 -42.28 17.52 11.33
N GLU A 389 -42.40 16.66 12.36
CA GLU A 389 -42.87 17.08 13.70
C GLU A 389 -41.94 18.10 14.37
N MET A 390 -40.66 18.10 13.99
CA MET A 390 -39.62 18.93 14.59
C MET A 390 -39.30 20.18 13.77
N LYS A 391 -39.88 20.31 12.56
CA LYS A 391 -39.48 21.29 11.54
C LYS A 391 -37.96 21.33 11.32
N LYS A 392 -37.34 20.16 11.22
CA LYS A 392 -35.89 20.04 10.93
C LYS A 392 -35.67 19.31 9.62
N ALA A 393 -34.75 19.82 8.82
CA ALA A 393 -34.35 19.21 7.56
C ALA A 393 -32.83 19.03 7.53
N VAL A 394 -32.38 17.83 7.18
CA VAL A 394 -30.96 17.51 6.96
C VAL A 394 -30.82 17.19 5.48
N ILE A 395 -30.13 18.04 4.75
CA ILE A 395 -29.91 17.89 3.31
C ILE A 395 -28.44 17.57 3.11
N THR A 396 -28.12 16.51 2.40
CA THR A 396 -26.73 16.24 2.03
C THR A 396 -26.42 16.92 0.71
N ALA A 397 -25.17 17.29 0.48
CA ALA A 397 -24.78 17.74 -0.85
C ALA A 397 -24.92 16.61 -1.91
N GLY A 398 -25.10 15.33 -1.52
CA GLY A 398 -25.49 14.26 -2.45
C GLY A 398 -26.95 14.32 -2.88
N ASP A 399 -27.84 14.83 -2.03
CA ASP A 399 -29.22 15.11 -2.40
C ASP A 399 -29.27 16.28 -3.39
N ILE A 400 -28.39 17.28 -3.24
CA ILE A 400 -28.33 18.47 -4.11
C ILE A 400 -27.67 18.15 -5.46
N PHE A 401 -26.44 17.63 -5.43
CA PHE A 401 -25.59 17.47 -6.61
C PHE A 401 -25.69 16.06 -7.26
N GLY A 402 -26.56 15.19 -6.75
CA GLY A 402 -26.67 13.79 -7.18
C GLY A 402 -25.66 12.86 -6.51
N GLN A 403 -25.68 11.57 -6.86
CA GLN A 403 -24.92 10.51 -6.18
C GLN A 403 -23.45 10.90 -5.92
N LYS A 404 -23.15 11.21 -4.66
CA LYS A 404 -21.80 11.37 -4.17
C LYS A 404 -21.13 10.02 -4.05
N LYS A 405 -19.85 9.98 -4.41
CA LYS A 405 -19.00 8.83 -4.16
C LYS A 405 -18.89 8.60 -2.65
N LEU A 406 -19.20 7.39 -2.18
CA LEU A 406 -18.98 6.98 -0.78
C LEU A 406 -17.48 7.08 -0.45
N LEU A 407 -17.07 8.04 0.40
CA LEU A 407 -15.69 8.16 0.85
C LEU A 407 -15.43 7.10 1.93
N ARG A 408 -14.47 6.21 1.69
CA ARG A 408 -13.96 5.34 2.77
C ARG A 408 -13.04 6.18 3.64
N TYR A 409 -13.42 6.44 4.89
CA TYR A 409 -12.53 7.02 5.87
C TYR A 409 -11.50 5.97 6.29
N ARG A 410 -10.36 5.92 5.60
CA ARG A 410 -9.14 5.29 6.14
C ARG A 410 -8.08 6.36 6.28
N LYS A 411 -7.57 6.51 7.49
CA LYS A 411 -6.40 7.35 7.77
C LYS A 411 -5.20 6.69 7.09
N ALA A 412 -4.87 7.09 5.87
CA ALA A 412 -3.68 6.58 5.19
C ALA A 412 -2.45 7.01 6.02
N SER A 413 -1.66 6.03 6.46
CA SER A 413 -0.35 6.32 7.04
C SER A 413 0.50 6.99 5.94
N ARG A 414 0.88 8.25 6.17
CA ARG A 414 1.72 9.00 5.24
C ARG A 414 3.15 8.50 5.39
N GLY A 415 3.70 8.03 4.28
CA GLY A 415 5.14 8.05 4.03
C GLY A 415 5.92 6.85 4.56
N GLN A 416 5.89 5.75 3.82
CA GLN A 416 6.96 4.78 3.90
C GLN A 416 7.99 5.09 2.80
N GLN A 417 9.11 5.70 3.19
CA GLN A 417 10.33 5.59 2.41
C GLN A 417 10.80 4.15 2.48
N ILE A 418 10.66 3.44 1.37
CA ILE A 418 10.92 2.01 1.32
C ILE A 418 12.43 1.77 1.32
N ARG A 419 12.98 1.27 2.43
CA ARG A 419 14.37 0.81 2.51
C ARG A 419 14.43 -0.63 2.00
N TYR A 420 14.98 -0.81 0.80
CA TYR A 420 14.81 -2.05 0.01
C TYR A 420 15.93 -3.09 0.10
N PHE A 421 16.92 -2.98 0.99
CA PHE A 421 18.03 -3.94 0.98
C PHE A 421 18.61 -4.16 2.38
N SER A 422 18.23 -5.24 3.08
CA SER A 422 18.83 -5.50 4.38
C SER A 422 18.87 -6.93 4.93
N ASP A 423 18.56 -7.99 4.16
CA ASP A 423 18.70 -9.35 4.74
C ASP A 423 19.96 -10.02 4.19
N LEU A 424 21.02 -10.03 5.00
CA LEU A 424 22.31 -10.65 4.71
C LEU A 424 22.44 -11.97 5.48
N HIS A 425 22.32 -13.09 4.77
CA HIS A 425 22.40 -14.41 5.38
C HIS A 425 23.80 -14.99 5.23
N GLN A 426 24.22 -15.81 6.19
CA GLN A 426 25.49 -16.53 6.11
C GLN A 426 25.58 -17.32 4.79
N GLY A 427 26.68 -17.12 4.06
CA GLY A 427 26.92 -17.74 2.78
C GLY A 427 26.53 -16.89 1.57
N ASP A 428 25.84 -15.76 1.76
CA ASP A 428 25.53 -14.79 0.71
C ASP A 428 26.81 -14.21 0.09
N TYR A 429 26.76 -13.92 -1.21
CA TYR A 429 27.83 -13.18 -1.87
C TYR A 429 27.66 -11.68 -1.62
N VAL A 430 28.77 -11.00 -1.37
CA VAL A 430 28.82 -9.57 -1.05
C VAL A 430 29.88 -8.87 -1.89
N VAL A 431 29.65 -7.59 -2.16
CA VAL A 431 30.61 -6.71 -2.82
C VAL A 431 31.13 -5.71 -1.81
N GLN A 432 32.43 -5.77 -1.51
CA GLN A 432 33.11 -4.75 -0.73
C GLN A 432 33.82 -3.78 -1.69
N LYS A 433 33.65 -2.48 -1.46
CA LYS A 433 34.08 -1.40 -2.38
C LYS A 433 35.56 -1.46 -2.83
N ILE A 434 36.46 -1.95 -1.98
CA ILE A 434 37.92 -1.98 -2.17
C ILE A 434 38.42 -3.35 -2.66
N HIS A 435 37.94 -4.44 -2.08
CA HIS A 435 38.46 -5.80 -2.28
C HIS A 435 37.62 -6.64 -3.25
N GLY A 436 36.39 -6.21 -3.54
CA GLY A 436 35.52 -6.82 -4.55
C GLY A 436 34.57 -7.87 -4.02
N ILE A 437 34.29 -8.88 -4.85
CA ILE A 437 33.29 -9.90 -4.53
C ILE A 437 33.87 -10.94 -3.57
N GLY A 438 33.22 -11.08 -2.42
CA GLY A 438 33.50 -12.07 -1.38
C GLY A 438 32.25 -12.84 -0.97
N ARG A 439 32.41 -13.78 -0.04
CA ARG A 439 31.31 -14.54 0.58
C ARG A 439 31.19 -14.16 2.05
N TYR A 440 30.01 -13.78 2.50
CA TYR A 440 29.76 -13.48 3.90
C TYR A 440 29.78 -14.77 4.72
N ILE A 441 30.63 -14.83 5.77
CA ILE A 441 30.76 -16.00 6.66
C ILE A 441 30.02 -15.78 7.98
N GLY A 442 29.71 -14.54 8.36
CA GLY A 442 29.12 -14.24 9.67
C GLY A 442 29.80 -13.07 10.36
N MET A 443 29.28 -12.73 11.52
CA MET A 443 29.82 -11.69 12.38
C MET A 443 30.68 -12.32 13.50
N ASN A 444 31.85 -11.75 13.77
CA ASN A 444 32.72 -12.19 14.86
C ASN A 444 33.08 -10.99 15.74
N THR A 445 32.93 -11.15 17.05
CA THR A 445 33.51 -10.23 18.03
C THR A 445 34.97 -10.65 18.26
N ILE A 446 35.91 -9.75 17.95
CA ILE A 446 37.34 -9.98 18.13
C ILE A 446 37.82 -9.10 19.27
N GLU A 447 38.53 -9.71 20.22
CA GLU A 447 39.21 -9.01 21.30
C GLU A 447 40.64 -8.67 20.87
N VAL A 448 41.00 -7.38 20.90
CA VAL A 448 42.35 -6.89 20.64
C VAL A 448 42.75 -5.97 21.79
N ASP A 449 43.85 -6.29 22.48
CA ASP A 449 44.35 -5.52 23.63
C ASP A 449 43.31 -5.28 24.73
N GLY A 450 42.44 -6.26 24.97
CA GLY A 450 41.36 -6.19 25.98
C GLY A 450 40.11 -5.42 25.52
N ILE A 451 40.04 -5.03 24.25
CA ILE A 451 38.92 -4.28 23.67
C ILE A 451 38.16 -5.17 22.68
N HIS A 452 36.85 -5.28 22.90
CA HIS A 452 35.93 -6.03 22.07
C HIS A 452 35.42 -5.15 20.92
N ARG A 453 35.51 -5.67 19.70
CA ARG A 453 34.93 -5.05 18.50
C ARG A 453 34.27 -6.08 17.61
N ASP A 454 33.12 -5.72 17.06
CA ASP A 454 32.41 -6.55 16.09
C ASP A 454 32.97 -6.33 14.67
N TYR A 455 33.22 -7.43 13.97
CA TYR A 455 33.66 -7.45 12.57
C TYR A 455 32.77 -8.36 11.74
N LEU A 456 32.47 -7.94 10.51
CA LEU A 456 31.89 -8.81 9.50
C LEU A 456 33.02 -9.59 8.82
N THR A 457 32.90 -10.91 8.83
CA THR A 457 33.90 -11.79 8.22
C THR A 457 33.49 -12.14 6.79
N ILE A 458 34.35 -11.79 5.84
CA ILE A 458 34.13 -12.02 4.40
C ILE A 458 35.25 -12.90 3.86
N GLN A 459 34.89 -14.03 3.25
CA GLN A 459 35.81 -14.92 2.56
C GLN A 459 36.06 -14.43 1.13
N TYR A 460 37.33 -14.40 0.74
CA TYR A 460 37.77 -14.16 -0.63
C TYR A 460 38.32 -15.46 -1.25
N ALA A 461 38.78 -15.41 -2.49
CA ALA A 461 39.30 -16.60 -3.18
C ALA A 461 40.49 -17.22 -2.42
N GLY A 462 40.46 -18.54 -2.23
CA GLY A 462 41.48 -19.26 -1.46
C GLY A 462 41.15 -19.29 0.03
N SER A 463 42.14 -18.97 0.87
CA SER A 463 42.01 -18.90 2.34
C SER A 463 41.94 -17.47 2.89
N ASP A 464 41.88 -16.46 2.01
CA ASP A 464 41.89 -15.06 2.39
C ASP A 464 40.58 -14.68 3.10
N LYS A 465 40.68 -14.04 4.27
CA LYS A 465 39.54 -13.52 5.03
C LYS A 465 39.75 -12.03 5.33
N LEU A 466 38.70 -11.25 5.09
CA LEU A 466 38.63 -9.85 5.50
C LEU A 466 37.73 -9.75 6.74
N TYR A 467 38.24 -9.11 7.79
CA TYR A 467 37.46 -8.70 8.95
C TYR A 467 37.12 -7.22 8.78
N LEU A 468 35.90 -6.95 8.32
CA LEU A 468 35.42 -5.59 8.05
C LEU A 468 34.83 -4.98 9.34
N PRO A 469 35.36 -3.84 9.84
CA PRO A 469 34.79 -3.16 11.00
C PRO A 469 33.36 -2.68 10.72
N MET A 470 32.50 -2.70 11.74
CA MET A 470 31.09 -2.30 11.60
C MET A 470 30.91 -0.83 11.17
N ASP A 471 31.85 0.06 11.49
CA ASP A 471 31.80 1.45 11.04
C ASP A 471 31.89 1.58 9.50
N GLN A 472 32.46 0.57 8.84
CA GLN A 472 32.64 0.52 7.39
C GLN A 472 31.57 -0.34 6.69
N ILE A 473 30.50 -0.74 7.37
CA ILE A 473 29.45 -1.59 6.82
C ILE A 473 28.75 -0.99 5.59
N THR A 474 28.76 0.34 5.44
CA THR A 474 28.24 1.05 4.27
C THR A 474 29.06 0.82 3.01
N THR A 475 30.27 0.27 3.13
CA THR A 475 31.10 -0.14 1.99
C THR A 475 30.76 -1.54 1.46
N LEU A 476 29.83 -2.23 2.12
CA LEU A 476 29.40 -3.59 1.83
C LEU A 476 27.98 -3.61 1.26
N GLU A 477 27.84 -4.25 0.11
CA GLU A 477 26.56 -4.44 -0.59
C GLU A 477 26.32 -5.91 -0.90
N LYS A 478 25.06 -6.35 -0.92
CA LYS A 478 24.72 -7.72 -1.32
C LYS A 478 24.96 -7.89 -2.82
N TYR A 479 25.66 -8.94 -3.22
CA TYR A 479 25.88 -9.24 -4.63
C TYR A 479 24.64 -9.90 -5.22
N ILE A 480 24.11 -9.30 -6.29
CA ILE A 480 23.02 -9.85 -7.09
C ILE A 480 23.58 -10.10 -8.50
N GLY A 481 23.71 -11.37 -8.85
CA GLY A 481 24.34 -11.83 -10.10
C GLY A 481 23.38 -12.55 -11.05
N PRO A 482 23.88 -13.01 -12.22
CA PRO A 482 23.12 -13.80 -13.19
C PRO A 482 22.72 -15.17 -12.63
N GLU A 483 21.51 -15.64 -13.01
CA GLU A 483 20.93 -16.92 -12.58
C GLU A 483 21.89 -18.13 -12.78
N GLY A 484 22.01 -18.97 -11.76
CA GLY A 484 22.70 -20.28 -11.83
C GLY A 484 24.22 -20.25 -11.93
N LYS A 485 24.87 -19.08 -11.85
CA LYS A 485 26.34 -18.95 -11.85
C LYS A 485 26.84 -18.28 -10.57
N ALA A 486 27.59 -19.03 -9.77
CA ALA A 486 28.33 -18.47 -8.66
C ALA A 486 29.37 -17.45 -9.18
N PRO A 487 29.50 -16.26 -8.57
CA PRO A 487 30.50 -15.29 -8.99
C PRO A 487 31.92 -15.80 -8.71
N SER A 488 32.87 -15.39 -9.53
CA SER A 488 34.29 -15.60 -9.22
C SER A 488 34.69 -14.71 -8.05
N LEU A 489 35.00 -15.31 -6.90
CA LEU A 489 35.55 -14.60 -5.75
C LEU A 489 36.86 -13.91 -6.14
N GLN A 490 37.04 -12.68 -5.66
CA GLN A 490 38.26 -11.91 -5.90
C GLN A 490 39.36 -12.31 -4.91
N LYS A 491 40.63 -11.99 -5.21
CA LYS A 491 41.74 -12.11 -4.24
C LYS A 491 41.95 -10.78 -3.52
N MET A 492 42.25 -10.81 -2.22
CA MET A 492 42.51 -9.58 -1.47
C MET A 492 43.79 -8.90 -1.98
N GLY A 493 43.75 -7.57 -2.12
CA GLY A 493 44.90 -6.77 -2.57
C GLY A 493 45.27 -6.92 -4.05
N GLY A 494 44.51 -7.69 -4.84
CA GLY A 494 44.78 -7.90 -6.26
C GLY A 494 44.36 -6.71 -7.13
N ILE A 495 45.21 -6.34 -8.10
CA ILE A 495 44.94 -5.31 -9.13
C ILE A 495 43.74 -5.69 -10.03
N GLN A 496 43.30 -6.96 -9.99
CA GLN A 496 42.19 -7.47 -10.80
C GLN A 496 40.87 -6.72 -10.54
N TRP A 497 40.52 -6.47 -9.27
CA TRP A 497 39.28 -5.76 -8.93
C TRP A 497 39.31 -4.30 -9.42
N GLU A 498 40.43 -3.61 -9.25
CA GLU A 498 40.58 -2.24 -9.71
C GLU A 498 40.45 -2.14 -11.23
N ARG A 499 41.00 -3.11 -11.97
CA ARG A 499 40.86 -3.22 -13.43
C ARG A 499 39.40 -3.46 -13.84
N VAL A 500 38.69 -4.36 -13.15
CA VAL A 500 37.26 -4.62 -13.38
C VAL A 500 36.43 -3.36 -13.13
N ARG A 501 36.66 -2.67 -12.00
CA ARG A 501 35.97 -1.42 -11.65
C ARG A 501 36.26 -0.30 -12.64
N ARG A 502 37.51 -0.15 -13.10
CA ARG A 502 37.88 0.85 -14.11
C ARG A 502 37.20 0.58 -15.46
N LYS A 503 37.15 -0.68 -15.90
CA LYS A 503 36.44 -1.08 -17.13
C LYS A 503 34.94 -0.79 -17.02
N ALA A 504 34.31 -1.17 -15.91
CA ALA A 504 32.91 -0.88 -15.64
C ALA A 504 32.63 0.62 -15.61
N LYS A 505 33.46 1.42 -14.90
CA LYS A 505 33.33 2.88 -14.83
C LYS A 505 33.39 3.55 -16.21
N ALA A 506 34.28 3.10 -17.10
CA ALA A 506 34.37 3.61 -18.46
C ALA A 506 33.10 3.31 -19.28
N SER A 507 32.58 2.07 -19.19
CA SER A 507 31.32 1.68 -19.83
C SER A 507 30.13 2.47 -19.30
N ILE A 508 30.04 2.63 -17.97
CA ILE A 508 28.99 3.38 -17.28
C ILE A 508 29.01 4.85 -17.70
N ARG A 509 30.20 5.48 -17.78
CA ARG A 509 30.32 6.87 -18.24
C ARG A 509 29.82 7.04 -19.68
N ASN A 510 30.18 6.14 -20.60
CA ASN A 510 29.69 6.15 -21.98
C ASN A 510 28.15 6.03 -22.04
N LEU A 511 27.58 5.14 -21.23
CA LEU A 511 26.12 4.99 -21.11
C LEU A 511 25.47 6.26 -20.56
N ALA A 512 26.03 6.85 -19.50
CA ALA A 512 25.54 8.09 -18.89
C ALA A 512 25.58 9.27 -19.89
N GLU A 513 26.66 9.42 -20.66
CA GLU A 513 26.77 10.43 -21.72
C GLU A 513 25.67 10.25 -22.79
N LYS A 514 25.42 9.01 -23.23
CA LYS A 514 24.33 8.71 -24.17
C LYS A 514 22.95 9.05 -23.61
N LEU A 515 22.69 8.72 -22.34
CA LEU A 515 21.41 9.02 -21.68
C LEU A 515 21.21 10.54 -21.53
N ILE A 516 22.24 11.27 -21.11
CA ILE A 516 22.20 12.73 -21.00
C ILE A 516 22.05 13.40 -22.37
N ALA A 517 22.67 12.86 -23.42
CA ALA A 517 22.51 13.40 -24.78
C ALA A 517 21.05 13.30 -25.28
N VAL A 518 20.37 12.19 -24.99
CA VAL A 518 18.95 12.02 -25.31
C VAL A 518 18.08 13.01 -24.53
N TYR A 519 18.37 13.22 -23.25
CA TYR A 519 17.61 14.13 -22.39
C TYR A 519 17.85 15.61 -22.71
N ALA A 520 19.10 16.00 -22.91
CA ALA A 520 19.44 17.38 -23.25
C ALA A 520 18.84 17.81 -24.59
N LYS A 521 18.73 16.87 -25.54
CA LYS A 521 17.98 17.14 -26.78
C LYS A 521 16.53 17.53 -26.47
N ARG A 522 15.91 16.94 -25.44
CA ARG A 522 14.56 17.27 -24.99
C ARG A 522 14.45 18.55 -24.16
N GLU A 523 15.37 18.81 -23.22
CA GLU A 523 15.36 20.09 -22.47
C GLU A 523 15.51 21.32 -23.39
N ILE A 524 16.28 21.17 -24.46
CA ILE A 524 16.47 22.21 -25.48
C ILE A 524 15.26 22.28 -26.42
N THR A 525 14.51 21.18 -26.57
CA THR A 525 13.30 21.17 -27.41
C THR A 525 12.19 21.89 -26.68
N GLN A 526 11.77 23.05 -27.19
CA GLN A 526 10.61 23.76 -26.65
C GLN A 526 9.34 22.94 -26.90
N GLY A 527 8.65 22.57 -25.82
CA GLY A 527 7.37 21.87 -25.85
C GLY A 527 6.20 22.84 -25.83
N TYR A 528 5.01 22.30 -25.56
CA TYR A 528 3.80 23.08 -25.33
C TYR A 528 3.46 23.08 -23.83
N ALA A 529 3.53 24.24 -23.19
CA ALA A 529 3.08 24.40 -21.80
C ALA A 529 1.55 24.46 -21.78
N PHE A 530 0.92 23.43 -21.21
CA PHE A 530 -0.54 23.41 -21.04
C PHE A 530 -0.97 24.47 -20.00
N PRO A 531 -2.14 25.11 -20.18
CA PRO A 531 -2.69 26.06 -19.20
C PRO A 531 -3.21 25.35 -17.95
N ALA A 532 -3.40 26.12 -16.87
CA ALA A 532 -4.02 25.67 -15.63
C ALA A 532 -5.45 25.12 -15.86
N ASP A 533 -5.93 24.31 -14.93
CA ASP A 533 -7.22 23.62 -15.04
C ASP A 533 -8.41 24.58 -15.15
N THR A 534 -9.34 24.25 -16.06
CA THR A 534 -10.58 24.99 -16.30
C THR A 534 -11.73 24.42 -15.45
N PRO A 535 -12.88 25.14 -15.30
CA PRO A 535 -14.06 24.59 -14.65
C PRO A 535 -14.55 23.26 -15.26
N TRP A 536 -14.42 23.11 -16.59
CA TRP A 536 -14.75 21.90 -17.33
C TRP A 536 -13.86 20.70 -16.93
N GLN A 537 -12.58 20.94 -16.64
CA GLN A 537 -11.69 19.90 -16.11
C GLN A 537 -12.18 19.41 -14.75
N ARG A 538 -12.59 20.32 -13.85
CA ARG A 538 -13.11 19.96 -12.53
C ARG A 538 -14.39 19.15 -12.64
N GLU A 539 -15.30 19.57 -13.51
CA GLU A 539 -16.56 18.85 -13.76
C GLU A 539 -16.31 17.43 -14.29
N PHE A 540 -15.37 17.26 -15.23
CA PHE A 540 -14.97 15.94 -15.75
C PHE A 540 -14.44 15.00 -14.65
N GLU A 541 -13.62 15.56 -13.75
CA GLU A 541 -13.04 14.83 -12.62
C GLU A 541 -14.08 14.46 -11.56
N GLU A 542 -15.01 15.37 -11.27
CA GLU A 542 -16.11 15.16 -10.33
C GLU A 542 -17.16 14.18 -10.88
N ALA A 543 -17.38 14.15 -12.19
CA ALA A 543 -18.26 13.19 -12.86
C ALA A 543 -17.73 11.74 -12.83
N PHE A 544 -16.51 11.51 -12.34
CA PHE A 544 -16.03 10.15 -12.11
C PHE A 544 -16.93 9.46 -11.07
N PRO A 545 -17.32 8.18 -11.22
CA PRO A 545 -18.22 7.54 -10.24
C PRO A 545 -17.51 6.90 -9.03
N TYR A 546 -16.17 6.86 -9.00
CA TYR A 546 -15.40 6.19 -7.95
C TYR A 546 -14.49 7.15 -7.18
N VAL A 547 -14.26 6.91 -5.89
CA VAL A 547 -13.34 7.74 -5.08
C VAL A 547 -11.90 7.49 -5.49
N GLU A 548 -11.18 8.58 -5.73
CA GLU A 548 -9.75 8.58 -6.01
C GLU A 548 -8.96 8.22 -4.75
N THR A 549 -7.96 7.36 -4.90
CA THR A 549 -7.01 7.04 -3.82
C THR A 549 -6.01 8.19 -3.62
N PRO A 550 -5.38 8.33 -2.43
CA PRO A 550 -4.35 9.34 -2.20
C PRO A 550 -3.21 9.31 -3.24
N ASP A 551 -2.77 8.10 -3.63
CA ASP A 551 -1.73 7.95 -4.64
C ASP A 551 -2.20 8.34 -6.04
N GLN A 552 -3.48 8.08 -6.38
CA GLN A 552 -4.05 8.56 -7.65
C GLN A 552 -4.07 10.08 -7.71
N VAL A 553 -4.48 10.76 -6.62
CA VAL A 553 -4.47 12.23 -6.56
C VAL A 553 -3.05 12.75 -6.74
N SER A 554 -2.09 12.23 -5.99
CA SER A 554 -0.68 12.62 -6.12
C SER A 554 -0.12 12.39 -7.53
N ALA A 555 -0.51 11.28 -8.19
CA ALA A 555 -0.08 10.99 -9.56
C ALA A 555 -0.73 11.94 -10.59
N ILE A 556 -2.01 12.28 -10.42
CA ILE A 556 -2.73 13.23 -11.27
C ILE A 556 -2.08 14.60 -11.18
N ASP A 557 -1.81 15.08 -9.97
CA ASP A 557 -1.20 16.39 -9.73
C ASP A 557 0.21 16.45 -10.34
N ALA A 558 1.04 15.42 -10.11
CA ALA A 558 2.38 15.35 -10.68
C ALA A 558 2.38 15.37 -12.22
N ILE A 559 1.43 14.68 -12.87
CA ILE A 559 1.30 14.67 -14.33
C ILE A 559 0.85 16.05 -14.84
N LYS A 560 -0.14 16.67 -14.19
CA LYS A 560 -0.62 18.00 -14.58
C LYS A 560 0.47 19.06 -14.43
N GLU A 561 1.19 19.07 -13.31
CA GLU A 561 2.33 19.96 -13.09
C GLU A 561 3.44 19.77 -14.13
N ALA A 562 3.66 18.53 -14.59
CA ALA A 562 4.62 18.26 -15.65
C ALA A 562 4.14 18.77 -17.03
N MET A 563 2.85 18.63 -17.34
CA MET A 563 2.23 19.17 -18.56
C MET A 563 2.23 20.71 -18.60
N GLU A 564 2.21 21.38 -17.46
CA GLU A 564 2.23 22.86 -17.39
C GLU A 564 3.62 23.47 -17.63
N LYS A 565 4.67 22.65 -17.73
CA LYS A 565 6.04 23.11 -17.99
C LYS A 565 6.26 23.36 -19.49
N SER A 566 7.20 24.25 -19.81
CA SER A 566 7.60 24.55 -21.19
C SER A 566 8.42 23.43 -21.86
N GLN A 567 8.87 22.46 -21.09
CA GLN A 567 9.63 21.30 -21.57
C GLN A 567 8.69 20.12 -21.78
N PRO A 568 8.83 19.33 -22.87
CA PRO A 568 7.97 18.18 -23.12
C PRO A 568 8.06 17.13 -22.01
N MET A 569 6.92 16.73 -21.47
CA MET A 569 6.84 15.70 -20.44
C MET A 569 7.27 14.33 -21.00
N ASP A 570 8.02 13.55 -20.22
CA ASP A 570 8.15 12.10 -20.41
C ASP A 570 8.04 11.38 -19.08
N MET A 571 6.83 10.94 -18.76
CA MET A 571 6.49 10.37 -17.45
C MET A 571 6.05 8.91 -17.55
N LEU A 572 6.50 8.10 -16.59
CA LEU A 572 6.04 6.74 -16.38
C LEU A 572 5.05 6.69 -15.21
N LEU A 573 3.79 6.35 -15.49
CA LEU A 573 2.80 6.02 -14.48
C LEU A 573 2.83 4.51 -14.19
N CYS A 574 3.30 4.17 -13.01
CA CYS A 574 3.30 2.79 -12.50
C CYS A 574 2.15 2.58 -11.51
N GLY A 575 1.56 1.41 -11.55
CA GLY A 575 0.59 0.97 -10.56
C GLY A 575 -0.04 -0.34 -11.01
N ASP A 576 -0.61 -1.12 -10.12
CA ASP A 576 -1.11 -2.45 -10.50
C ASP A 576 -2.24 -2.41 -11.53
N VAL A 577 -2.46 -3.54 -12.23
CA VAL A 577 -3.59 -3.69 -13.16
C VAL A 577 -4.87 -3.38 -12.38
N GLY A 578 -5.73 -2.48 -12.85
CA GLY A 578 -6.99 -2.14 -12.15
C GLY A 578 -6.90 -1.01 -11.12
N PHE A 579 -5.74 -0.39 -10.93
CA PHE A 579 -5.56 0.75 -10.00
C PHE A 579 -5.95 2.12 -10.60
N GLY A 580 -6.79 2.12 -11.64
CA GLY A 580 -7.24 3.37 -12.26
C GLY A 580 -6.19 4.12 -13.08
N LYS A 581 -5.10 3.47 -13.54
CA LYS A 581 -4.11 4.10 -14.46
C LYS A 581 -4.78 4.75 -15.68
N THR A 582 -5.79 4.10 -16.24
CA THR A 582 -6.57 4.62 -17.37
C THR A 582 -7.29 5.91 -17.02
N GLU A 583 -7.85 6.02 -15.81
CA GLU A 583 -8.54 7.25 -15.35
C GLU A 583 -7.54 8.41 -15.20
N VAL A 584 -6.36 8.17 -14.65
CA VAL A 584 -5.28 9.17 -14.58
C VAL A 584 -4.87 9.63 -15.98
N ALA A 585 -4.71 8.71 -16.92
CA ALA A 585 -4.39 9.04 -18.31
C ALA A 585 -5.53 9.80 -19.01
N MET A 586 -6.79 9.47 -18.74
CA MET A 586 -7.95 10.18 -19.29
C MET A 586 -7.98 11.64 -18.86
N ARG A 587 -7.61 11.96 -17.61
CA ARG A 587 -7.55 13.35 -17.12
C ARG A 587 -6.48 14.16 -17.84
N ALA A 588 -5.31 13.57 -18.08
CA ALA A 588 -4.26 14.18 -18.89
C ALA A 588 -4.71 14.42 -20.34
N VAL A 589 -5.39 13.43 -20.94
CA VAL A 589 -5.96 13.55 -22.29
C VAL A 589 -7.04 14.65 -22.33
N PHE A 590 -7.92 14.73 -21.33
CA PHE A 590 -8.95 15.77 -21.26
C PHE A 590 -8.34 17.17 -21.19
N LYS A 591 -7.33 17.38 -20.33
CA LYS A 591 -6.59 18.66 -20.24
C LYS A 591 -5.94 19.05 -21.57
N CYS A 592 -5.38 18.06 -22.28
CA CYS A 592 -4.81 18.25 -23.61
C CYS A 592 -5.85 18.76 -24.62
N ILE A 593 -7.03 18.12 -24.67
CA ILE A 593 -8.10 18.46 -25.62
C ILE A 593 -8.71 19.82 -25.32
N MET A 594 -8.94 20.14 -24.03
CA MET A 594 -9.45 21.45 -23.62
C MET A 594 -8.52 22.61 -24.00
N SER A 595 -7.25 22.30 -24.30
CA SER A 595 -6.26 23.26 -24.80
C SER A 595 -6.23 23.38 -26.32
N GLY A 596 -7.18 22.76 -27.02
CA GLY A 596 -7.28 22.75 -28.49
C GLY A 596 -6.29 21.80 -29.19
N LYS A 597 -5.68 20.87 -28.46
CA LYS A 597 -4.71 19.89 -28.97
C LYS A 597 -5.34 18.51 -29.15
N GLN A 598 -4.82 17.71 -30.07
CA GLN A 598 -5.22 16.32 -30.27
C GLN A 598 -4.36 15.37 -29.41
N ALA A 599 -4.91 14.20 -29.08
CA ALA A 599 -4.22 13.16 -28.34
C ALA A 599 -4.22 11.81 -29.07
N VAL A 600 -3.14 11.04 -28.91
CA VAL A 600 -3.00 9.68 -29.45
C VAL A 600 -2.82 8.71 -28.29
N VAL A 601 -3.61 7.63 -28.26
CA VAL A 601 -3.48 6.53 -27.29
C VAL A 601 -3.05 5.27 -28.01
N LEU A 602 -1.81 4.83 -27.75
CA LEU A 602 -1.21 3.62 -28.32
C LEU A 602 -1.39 2.43 -27.37
N VAL A 603 -1.90 1.34 -27.92
CA VAL A 603 -2.17 0.10 -27.18
C VAL A 603 -1.66 -1.13 -27.94
N PRO A 604 -1.23 -2.22 -27.27
CA PRO A 604 -0.58 -3.34 -27.93
C PRO A 604 -1.53 -4.24 -28.73
N THR A 605 -2.79 -4.37 -28.31
CA THR A 605 -3.73 -5.35 -28.88
C THR A 605 -5.04 -4.74 -29.36
N THR A 606 -5.67 -5.39 -30.35
CA THR A 606 -6.97 -4.99 -30.88
C THR A 606 -8.04 -4.94 -29.78
N VAL A 607 -8.05 -5.91 -28.87
CA VAL A 607 -9.01 -5.98 -27.75
C VAL A 607 -8.85 -4.78 -26.83
N LEU A 608 -7.62 -4.45 -26.41
CA LEU A 608 -7.36 -3.31 -25.54
C LEU A 608 -7.73 -1.98 -26.23
N SER A 609 -7.57 -1.88 -27.55
CA SER A 609 -8.01 -0.70 -28.31
C SER A 609 -9.52 -0.49 -28.27
N GLN A 610 -10.31 -1.56 -28.33
CA GLN A 610 -11.76 -1.49 -28.22
C GLN A 610 -12.21 -1.19 -26.79
N GLN A 611 -11.52 -1.77 -25.80
CA GLN A 611 -11.79 -1.47 -24.40
C GLN A 611 -11.61 0.01 -24.11
N HIS A 612 -10.43 0.57 -24.44
CA HIS A 612 -10.18 2.01 -24.27
C HIS A 612 -11.17 2.83 -25.08
N TYR A 613 -11.47 2.47 -26.33
CA TYR A 613 -12.47 3.19 -27.12
C TYR A 613 -13.83 3.29 -26.42
N LYS A 614 -14.34 2.18 -25.87
CA LYS A 614 -15.60 2.16 -25.12
C LYS A 614 -15.53 3.05 -23.88
N THR A 615 -14.46 2.95 -23.08
CA THR A 615 -14.32 3.73 -21.85
C THR A 615 -14.16 5.23 -22.14
N PHE A 616 -13.31 5.59 -23.11
CA PHE A 616 -13.10 6.99 -23.52
C PHE A 616 -14.38 7.61 -24.07
N THR A 617 -15.09 6.90 -24.95
CA THR A 617 -16.36 7.38 -25.51
C THR A 617 -17.41 7.58 -24.42
N ALA A 618 -17.53 6.65 -23.47
CA ALA A 618 -18.49 6.76 -22.38
C ALA A 618 -18.16 7.91 -21.41
N ARG A 619 -16.88 8.16 -21.11
CA ARG A 619 -16.46 9.23 -20.19
C ARG A 619 -16.43 10.62 -20.84
N MET A 620 -15.97 10.72 -22.08
CA MET A 620 -15.72 12.00 -22.76
C MET A 620 -16.86 12.43 -23.71
N GLY A 621 -17.71 11.51 -24.14
CA GLY A 621 -18.85 11.79 -25.02
C GLY A 621 -19.82 12.88 -24.50
N PRO A 622 -20.17 12.91 -23.19
CA PRO A 622 -21.01 13.97 -22.64
C PRO A 622 -20.44 15.39 -22.77
N PHE A 623 -19.13 15.51 -22.98
CA PHE A 623 -18.43 16.78 -23.15
C PHE A 623 -18.24 17.18 -24.62
N GLY A 624 -18.86 16.45 -25.56
CA GLY A 624 -18.78 16.73 -26.99
C GLY A 624 -17.44 16.34 -27.65
N ILE A 625 -16.60 15.58 -26.96
CA ILE A 625 -15.28 15.14 -27.45
C ILE A 625 -15.45 13.96 -28.41
N THR A 626 -14.81 14.05 -29.58
CA THR A 626 -14.87 13.01 -30.62
C THR A 626 -13.68 12.05 -30.50
N VAL A 627 -13.99 10.80 -30.17
CA VAL A 627 -13.02 9.70 -30.03
C VAL A 627 -13.16 8.75 -31.22
N GLY A 628 -12.03 8.30 -31.79
CA GLY A 628 -11.99 7.26 -32.83
C GLY A 628 -11.09 6.09 -32.47
N VAL A 629 -11.32 4.95 -33.10
CA VAL A 629 -10.49 3.74 -32.93
C VAL A 629 -9.95 3.24 -34.26
N LEU A 630 -8.64 2.98 -34.33
CA LEU A 630 -7.97 2.42 -35.49
C LEU A 630 -7.31 1.08 -35.14
N ASN A 631 -7.95 0.00 -35.55
CA ASN A 631 -7.47 -1.37 -35.34
C ASN A 631 -7.77 -2.26 -36.56
N ARG A 632 -7.56 -3.58 -36.42
CA ARG A 632 -7.70 -4.55 -37.52
C ARG A 632 -9.15 -4.79 -37.95
N PHE A 633 -10.12 -4.51 -37.09
CA PHE A 633 -11.55 -4.69 -37.40
C PHE A 633 -12.13 -3.55 -38.25
N CYS A 634 -11.43 -2.41 -38.35
CA CYS A 634 -11.86 -1.31 -39.20
C CYS A 634 -11.75 -1.69 -40.68
N SER A 635 -12.84 -1.52 -41.41
CA SER A 635 -12.85 -1.68 -42.87
C SER A 635 -11.97 -0.62 -43.55
N SER A 636 -11.58 -0.88 -44.80
CA SER A 636 -10.78 0.04 -45.62
C SER A 636 -11.44 1.42 -45.76
N GLY A 637 -12.78 1.45 -45.87
CA GLY A 637 -13.56 2.68 -45.96
C GLY A 637 -13.56 3.49 -44.67
N GLU A 638 -13.82 2.84 -43.53
CA GLU A 638 -13.78 3.48 -42.21
C GLU A 638 -12.40 4.02 -41.88
N ARG A 639 -11.35 3.26 -42.17
CA ARG A 639 -9.96 3.69 -41.96
C ARG A 639 -9.66 4.99 -42.72
N LYS A 640 -10.08 5.10 -43.98
CA LYS A 640 -9.86 6.30 -44.80
C LYS A 640 -10.59 7.51 -44.22
N ARG A 641 -11.84 7.32 -43.77
CA ARG A 641 -12.64 8.36 -43.12
C ARG A 641 -12.00 8.86 -41.82
N LEU A 642 -11.59 7.94 -40.92
CA LEU A 642 -10.98 8.29 -39.64
C LEU A 642 -9.67 9.06 -39.80
N LEU A 643 -8.83 8.65 -40.76
CA LEU A 643 -7.58 9.36 -41.05
C LEU A 643 -7.81 10.78 -41.58
N GLN A 644 -8.87 10.99 -42.36
CA GLN A 644 -9.23 12.30 -42.88
C GLN A 644 -9.80 13.21 -41.76
N GLN A 645 -10.67 12.68 -40.91
CA GLN A 645 -11.19 13.43 -39.75
C GLN A 645 -10.06 13.84 -38.78
N LEU A 646 -9.04 12.99 -38.62
CA LEU A 646 -7.86 13.29 -37.80
C LEU A 646 -7.01 14.42 -38.40
N SER A 647 -6.80 14.42 -39.72
CA SER A 647 -6.02 15.46 -40.40
C SER A 647 -6.74 16.80 -40.45
N ASP A 648 -8.06 16.78 -40.56
CA ASP A 648 -8.87 17.99 -40.67
C ASP A 648 -9.10 18.65 -39.30
N GLY A 649 -8.85 17.91 -38.21
CA GLY A 649 -9.05 18.35 -36.83
C GLY A 649 -10.48 18.16 -36.31
N GLN A 650 -11.29 17.32 -36.98
CA GLN A 650 -12.65 16.97 -36.53
C GLN A 650 -12.65 15.89 -35.43
N MET A 651 -11.51 15.24 -35.20
CA MET A 651 -11.36 14.19 -34.20
C MET A 651 -10.31 14.59 -33.17
N ASP A 652 -10.65 14.49 -31.90
CA ASP A 652 -9.81 14.95 -30.79
C ASP A 652 -8.86 13.85 -30.32
N VAL A 653 -9.35 12.61 -30.25
CA VAL A 653 -8.60 11.45 -29.75
C VAL A 653 -8.63 10.31 -30.75
N ILE A 654 -7.45 9.76 -31.07
CA ILE A 654 -7.34 8.49 -31.79
C ILE A 654 -6.71 7.43 -30.89
N ILE A 655 -7.42 6.31 -30.74
CA ILE A 655 -6.95 5.13 -30.02
C ILE A 655 -6.58 4.06 -31.04
N GLY A 656 -5.43 3.42 -30.92
CA GLY A 656 -5.16 2.32 -31.82
C GLY A 656 -3.88 1.54 -31.59
N THR A 657 -3.74 0.49 -32.39
CA THR A 657 -2.66 -0.49 -32.27
C THR A 657 -1.45 -0.10 -33.13
N HIS A 658 -0.58 -1.05 -33.47
CA HIS A 658 0.45 -0.88 -34.49
C HIS A 658 -0.09 -0.36 -35.84
N ALA A 659 -1.40 -0.47 -36.10
CA ALA A 659 -2.06 0.16 -37.25
C ALA A 659 -1.88 1.69 -37.29
N VAL A 660 -1.78 2.33 -36.12
CA VAL A 660 -1.51 3.76 -35.94
C VAL A 660 -0.06 4.08 -36.34
N ILE A 661 0.89 3.29 -35.84
CA ILE A 661 2.34 3.47 -36.06
C ILE A 661 2.77 3.12 -37.51
N SER A 662 2.07 2.18 -38.14
CA SER A 662 2.36 1.74 -39.51
C SER A 662 1.73 2.64 -40.58
N GLY A 663 0.62 3.32 -40.27
CA GLY A 663 0.02 4.33 -41.15
C GLY A 663 0.80 5.64 -41.14
N LYS A 664 0.83 6.35 -42.27
CA LYS A 664 1.25 7.76 -42.31
C LYS A 664 0.15 8.61 -41.68
N ILE A 665 0.01 8.56 -40.36
CA ILE A 665 -0.94 9.40 -39.64
C ILE A 665 -0.41 10.83 -39.63
N LYS A 666 -1.29 11.77 -39.96
CA LYS A 666 -1.05 13.22 -39.83
C LYS A 666 -2.13 13.77 -38.91
N CYS A 667 -1.74 14.14 -37.70
CA CYS A 667 -2.56 14.96 -36.82
C CYS A 667 -2.41 16.42 -37.23
N ARG A 668 -3.47 17.22 -37.02
CA ARG A 668 -3.43 18.67 -37.22
C ARG A 668 -2.53 19.33 -36.19
N ASP A 669 -2.69 18.98 -34.91
CA ASP A 669 -1.91 19.55 -33.80
C ASP A 669 -1.87 18.55 -32.62
N LEU A 670 -0.83 17.72 -32.57
CA LEU A 670 -0.67 16.67 -31.53
C LEU A 670 -0.03 17.25 -30.27
N GLY A 671 -0.72 17.16 -29.13
CA GLY A 671 -0.22 17.63 -27.83
C GLY A 671 0.24 16.54 -26.88
N LEU A 672 -0.39 15.35 -26.92
CA LEU A 672 -0.12 14.27 -25.96
C LEU A 672 -0.12 12.89 -26.62
N LEU A 673 0.87 12.07 -26.26
CA LEU A 673 0.97 10.66 -26.62
C LEU A 673 0.90 9.80 -25.36
N VAL A 674 -0.16 9.00 -25.24
CA VAL A 674 -0.31 7.99 -24.17
C VAL A 674 0.10 6.62 -24.72
N VAL A 675 0.99 5.92 -24.02
CA VAL A 675 1.43 4.56 -24.38
C VAL A 675 1.08 3.61 -23.25
N ASP A 676 0.15 2.70 -23.48
CA ASP A 676 -0.25 1.68 -22.49
C ASP A 676 0.49 0.35 -22.71
N GLU A 677 0.95 -0.27 -21.63
CA GLU A 677 1.70 -1.55 -21.64
C GLU A 677 2.94 -1.54 -22.56
N GLU A 678 3.83 -0.54 -22.38
CA GLU A 678 5.04 -0.29 -23.19
C GLU A 678 5.91 -1.53 -23.45
N GLN A 679 5.93 -2.48 -22.51
CA GLN A 679 6.72 -3.69 -22.57
C GLN A 679 6.32 -4.65 -23.70
N ARG A 680 5.12 -4.52 -24.27
CA ARG A 680 4.63 -5.41 -25.34
C ARG A 680 4.95 -4.91 -26.75
N PHE A 681 5.49 -3.71 -26.90
CA PHE A 681 5.86 -3.16 -28.20
C PHE A 681 7.28 -3.54 -28.62
N GLY A 682 7.44 -3.89 -29.89
CA GLY A 682 8.74 -4.25 -30.47
C GLY A 682 9.69 -3.05 -30.63
N VAL A 683 11.00 -3.32 -30.72
CA VAL A 683 12.05 -2.28 -30.79
C VAL A 683 11.82 -1.28 -31.94
N MET A 684 11.48 -1.76 -33.14
CA MET A 684 11.21 -0.87 -34.28
C MET A 684 9.96 0.02 -34.10
N GLN A 685 8.96 -0.45 -33.34
CA GLN A 685 7.76 0.34 -33.05
C GLN A 685 8.11 1.47 -32.07
N LYS A 686 8.95 1.15 -31.07
CA LYS A 686 9.46 2.12 -30.10
C LYS A 686 10.28 3.22 -30.76
N GLU A 687 11.11 2.90 -31.75
CA GLU A 687 11.87 3.91 -32.50
C GLU A 687 10.96 4.83 -33.34
N LYS A 688 9.91 4.27 -33.95
CA LYS A 688 8.97 5.05 -34.77
C LYS A 688 8.19 6.08 -33.97
N TRP A 689 7.54 5.72 -32.85
CA TRP A 689 6.81 6.74 -32.09
C TRP A 689 7.76 7.73 -31.39
N LYS A 690 9.01 7.31 -31.08
CA LYS A 690 10.01 8.23 -30.53
C LYS A 690 10.34 9.34 -31.52
N SER A 691 10.27 9.06 -32.82
CA SER A 691 10.39 10.09 -33.86
C SER A 691 9.20 11.07 -33.88
N TRP A 692 8.00 10.65 -33.46
CA TRP A 692 6.81 11.51 -33.34
C TRP A 692 6.81 12.31 -32.03
N SER A 693 7.46 11.80 -30.98
CA SER A 693 7.51 12.42 -29.65
C SER A 693 8.49 13.59 -29.51
N ALA A 694 9.10 14.05 -30.60
CA ALA A 694 10.02 15.19 -30.55
C ALA A 694 9.21 16.49 -30.37
N GLY A 695 9.11 16.95 -29.12
CA GLY A 695 8.34 18.16 -28.74
C GLY A 695 6.92 17.91 -28.25
N VAL A 696 6.52 16.64 -28.09
CA VAL A 696 5.18 16.23 -27.64
C VAL A 696 5.30 15.55 -26.28
N ASP A 697 4.33 15.79 -25.39
CA ASP A 697 4.26 15.15 -24.08
C ASP A 697 3.97 13.65 -24.23
N VAL A 698 4.70 12.82 -23.46
CA VAL A 698 4.57 11.36 -23.47
C VAL A 698 4.23 10.85 -22.08
N LEU A 699 3.09 10.18 -21.96
CA LEU A 699 2.67 9.47 -20.75
C LEU A 699 2.69 7.97 -21.00
N THR A 700 3.52 7.24 -20.27
CA THR A 700 3.58 5.77 -20.38
C THR A 700 2.94 5.10 -19.18
N LEU A 701 2.07 4.12 -19.41
CA LEU A 701 1.37 3.36 -18.38
C LEU A 701 1.95 1.96 -18.29
N SER A 702 2.24 1.48 -17.08
CA SER A 702 2.69 0.09 -16.89
C SER A 702 2.24 -0.51 -15.56
N ALA A 703 1.88 -1.80 -15.57
CA ALA A 703 1.58 -2.55 -14.36
C ALA A 703 2.84 -2.99 -13.59
N THR A 704 3.88 -3.36 -14.32
CA THR A 704 5.17 -3.75 -13.77
C THR A 704 6.25 -3.02 -14.57
N PRO A 705 6.91 -2.00 -14.01
CA PRO A 705 7.90 -1.24 -14.76
C PRO A 705 9.00 -2.19 -15.25
N ILE A 706 9.37 -2.05 -16.52
CA ILE A 706 10.54 -2.74 -17.07
C ILE A 706 11.74 -2.30 -16.23
N PRO A 707 12.59 -3.21 -15.71
CA PRO A 707 13.67 -2.81 -14.81
C PRO A 707 14.63 -1.75 -15.41
N ARG A 708 14.79 -1.73 -16.74
CA ARG A 708 15.54 -0.67 -17.45
C ARG A 708 14.87 0.69 -17.35
N THR A 709 13.54 0.73 -17.50
CA THR A 709 12.76 1.95 -17.39
C THR A 709 12.70 2.41 -15.94
N LEU A 710 12.52 1.48 -14.99
CA LEU A 710 12.62 1.73 -13.56
C LEU A 710 13.98 2.35 -13.20
N HIS A 711 15.06 1.82 -13.75
CA HIS A 711 16.40 2.36 -13.55
C HIS A 711 16.54 3.80 -14.07
N MET A 712 15.96 4.13 -15.23
CA MET A 712 15.98 5.52 -15.73
C MET A 712 15.22 6.48 -14.81
N CYS A 713 14.14 6.00 -14.19
CA CYS A 713 13.39 6.76 -13.22
C CYS A 713 14.16 6.96 -11.92
N LEU A 714 14.76 5.89 -11.37
CA LEU A 714 15.58 5.95 -10.15
C LEU A 714 16.81 6.85 -10.32
N ALA A 715 17.42 6.85 -11.51
CA ALA A 715 18.54 7.72 -11.86
C ALA A 715 18.13 9.20 -12.13
N GLY A 716 16.84 9.55 -12.00
CA GLY A 716 16.33 10.90 -12.21
C GLY A 716 16.44 11.38 -13.67
N VAL A 717 16.31 10.45 -14.62
CA VAL A 717 16.33 10.72 -16.08
C VAL A 717 14.92 10.80 -16.66
N ARG A 718 13.98 10.07 -16.05
CA ARG A 718 12.58 9.99 -16.46
C ARG A 718 11.70 10.16 -15.24
N ASP A 719 10.73 11.06 -15.30
CA ASP A 719 9.84 11.26 -14.15
C ASP A 719 8.92 10.03 -13.96
N MET A 720 8.57 9.75 -12.72
CA MET A 720 7.77 8.58 -12.35
C MET A 720 6.73 8.94 -11.31
N ALA A 721 5.49 8.51 -11.57
CA ALA A 721 4.40 8.54 -10.62
C ALA A 721 4.00 7.09 -10.28
N VAL A 722 3.72 6.81 -9.01
CA VAL A 722 3.42 5.45 -8.53
C VAL A 722 2.06 5.45 -7.83
N ILE A 723 1.21 4.48 -8.19
CA ILE A 723 -0.06 4.19 -7.53
C ILE A 723 0.05 2.84 -6.83
N ASN A 724 0.14 2.83 -5.50
CA ASN A 724 0.24 1.63 -4.68
C ASN A 724 -1.08 1.28 -3.98
N THR A 725 -1.95 2.26 -3.80
CA THR A 725 -3.23 2.09 -3.11
C THR A 725 -4.29 1.53 -4.04
N PRO A 726 -4.90 0.37 -3.77
CA PRO A 726 -6.00 -0.17 -4.56
C PRO A 726 -7.30 0.64 -4.39
N PRO A 727 -8.18 0.67 -5.43
CA PRO A 727 -9.54 1.21 -5.30
C PRO A 727 -10.42 0.39 -4.33
N SER A 728 -11.45 1.04 -3.77
CA SER A 728 -12.26 0.53 -2.65
C SER A 728 -13.00 -0.80 -2.89
N ASN A 729 -13.36 -1.11 -4.14
CA ASN A 729 -14.19 -2.27 -4.49
C ASN A 729 -13.37 -3.49 -4.94
N ARG A 730 -12.08 -3.52 -4.64
CA ARG A 730 -11.21 -4.62 -5.09
C ARG A 730 -10.72 -5.44 -3.92
N HIS A 731 -11.23 -6.66 -3.82
CA HIS A 731 -10.72 -7.64 -2.87
C HIS A 731 -9.37 -8.19 -3.33
N ALA A 732 -8.50 -8.50 -2.37
CA ALA A 732 -7.25 -9.20 -2.65
C ALA A 732 -7.56 -10.58 -3.26
N ILE A 733 -6.78 -10.97 -4.26
CA ILE A 733 -6.96 -12.23 -4.98
C ILE A 733 -6.44 -13.36 -4.09
N GLN A 734 -7.33 -14.25 -3.67
CA GLN A 734 -6.94 -15.41 -2.89
C GLN A 734 -6.06 -16.32 -3.74
N THR A 735 -4.84 -16.54 -3.27
CA THR A 735 -3.82 -17.24 -4.04
C THR A 735 -3.46 -18.57 -3.40
N TYR A 736 -3.61 -19.65 -4.14
CA TYR A 736 -3.34 -21.02 -3.71
C TYR A 736 -2.16 -21.58 -4.50
N VAL A 737 -1.17 -22.17 -3.82
CA VAL A 737 -0.05 -22.87 -4.45
C VAL A 737 -0.09 -24.33 -3.98
N ALA A 738 -0.28 -25.27 -4.89
CA ALA A 738 -0.48 -26.69 -4.55
C ALA A 738 -0.04 -27.65 -5.67
N GLU A 739 0.03 -28.94 -5.35
CA GLU A 739 0.14 -29.98 -6.38
C GLU A 739 -1.16 -30.05 -7.20
N TYR A 740 -1.01 -30.37 -8.49
CA TYR A 740 -2.15 -30.52 -9.40
C TYR A 740 -3.04 -31.71 -9.01
N ASP A 741 -4.34 -31.44 -8.85
CA ASP A 741 -5.38 -32.42 -8.55
C ASP A 741 -6.67 -32.10 -9.32
N ASP A 742 -7.19 -33.09 -10.06
CA ASP A 742 -8.40 -32.96 -10.89
C ASP A 742 -9.64 -32.61 -10.06
N SER A 743 -9.72 -33.09 -8.82
CA SER A 743 -10.85 -32.80 -7.92
C SER A 743 -10.91 -31.31 -7.55
N VAL A 744 -9.74 -30.70 -7.30
CA VAL A 744 -9.61 -29.27 -6.97
C VAL A 744 -9.95 -28.41 -8.18
N VAL A 745 -9.49 -28.79 -9.38
CA VAL A 745 -9.84 -28.10 -10.62
C VAL A 745 -11.34 -28.14 -10.87
N LYS A 746 -11.95 -29.33 -10.75
CA LYS A 746 -13.40 -29.50 -10.95
C LYS A 746 -14.20 -28.64 -9.97
N GLU A 747 -13.80 -28.62 -8.70
CA GLU A 747 -14.43 -27.79 -7.67
C GLU A 747 -14.31 -26.30 -7.99
N ALA A 748 -13.11 -25.83 -8.33
CA ALA A 748 -12.88 -24.42 -8.66
C ALA A 748 -13.72 -23.98 -9.88
N VAL A 749 -13.86 -24.85 -10.89
CA VAL A 749 -14.65 -24.57 -12.09
C VAL A 749 -16.15 -24.52 -11.78
N MET A 750 -16.67 -25.49 -11.03
CA MET A 750 -18.08 -25.56 -10.68
C MET A 750 -18.51 -24.37 -9.81
N ARG A 751 -17.71 -24.03 -8.80
CA ARG A 751 -17.96 -22.87 -7.92
C ARG A 751 -18.07 -21.57 -8.72
N GLU A 752 -17.20 -21.37 -9.71
CA GLU A 752 -17.27 -20.16 -10.56
C GLU A 752 -18.50 -20.15 -11.47
N LYS A 753 -18.89 -21.31 -12.01
CA LYS A 753 -20.07 -21.44 -12.87
C LYS A 753 -21.37 -21.17 -12.10
N GLU A 754 -21.49 -21.68 -10.88
CA GLU A 754 -22.67 -21.50 -10.03
C GLU A 754 -22.98 -20.03 -9.76
N ARG A 755 -21.94 -19.19 -9.65
CA ARG A 755 -22.07 -17.71 -9.51
C ARG A 755 -22.12 -16.94 -10.83
N GLY A 756 -22.29 -17.63 -11.96
CA GLY A 756 -22.35 -17.04 -13.31
C GLY A 756 -21.06 -16.40 -13.80
N GLY A 757 -19.91 -16.78 -13.23
CA GLY A 757 -18.60 -16.27 -13.61
C GLY A 757 -17.89 -17.11 -14.67
N GLN A 758 -16.71 -16.64 -15.08
CA GLN A 758 -15.88 -17.29 -16.09
C GLN A 758 -14.46 -17.55 -15.57
N ILE A 759 -13.75 -18.47 -16.23
CA ILE A 759 -12.48 -19.02 -15.72
C ILE A 759 -11.40 -18.92 -16.78
N TYR A 760 -10.21 -18.49 -16.36
CA TYR A 760 -8.99 -18.64 -17.14
C TYR A 760 -8.25 -19.91 -16.73
N PHE A 761 -8.04 -20.84 -17.68
CA PHE A 761 -7.19 -22.01 -17.46
C PHE A 761 -5.91 -21.90 -18.29
N VAL A 762 -4.78 -21.65 -17.63
CA VAL A 762 -3.49 -21.41 -18.26
C VAL A 762 -2.69 -22.71 -18.39
N TYR A 763 -2.45 -23.11 -19.63
CA TYR A 763 -1.62 -24.24 -20.01
C TYR A 763 -0.64 -23.84 -21.12
N ASN A 764 0.62 -23.59 -20.74
CA ASN A 764 1.62 -23.02 -21.64
C ASN A 764 2.34 -24.05 -22.52
N ARG A 765 1.59 -24.93 -23.21
CA ARG A 765 2.13 -25.90 -24.17
C ARG A 765 1.19 -26.08 -25.34
N ILE A 766 1.55 -25.49 -26.48
CA ILE A 766 0.68 -25.47 -27.67
C ILE A 766 0.48 -26.89 -28.22
N ASP A 767 1.55 -27.69 -28.30
CA ASP A 767 1.50 -29.01 -28.94
C ASP A 767 0.54 -29.99 -28.24
N SER A 768 0.36 -29.85 -26.92
CA SER A 768 -0.50 -30.71 -26.10
C SER A 768 -1.75 -30.01 -25.57
N ILE A 769 -2.05 -28.78 -26.01
CA ILE A 769 -3.23 -28.04 -25.51
C ILE A 769 -4.55 -28.72 -25.91
N GLY A 770 -4.58 -29.40 -27.06
CA GLY A 770 -5.72 -30.19 -27.50
C GLY A 770 -6.04 -31.35 -26.55
N ALA A 771 -5.00 -32.09 -26.14
CA ALA A 771 -5.13 -33.18 -25.16
C ALA A 771 -5.57 -32.66 -23.78
N MET A 772 -5.07 -31.49 -23.37
CA MET A 772 -5.55 -30.83 -22.14
C MET A 772 -7.03 -30.41 -22.27
N ALA A 773 -7.47 -29.93 -23.43
CA ALA A 773 -8.88 -29.61 -23.66
C ALA A 773 -9.77 -30.84 -23.53
N GLU A 774 -9.36 -31.99 -24.08
CA GLU A 774 -10.07 -33.26 -23.94
C GLU A 774 -10.09 -33.76 -22.50
N HIS A 775 -8.96 -33.68 -21.80
CA HIS A 775 -8.89 -34.04 -20.39
C HIS A 775 -9.82 -33.16 -19.53
N LEU A 776 -9.85 -31.85 -19.75
CA LEU A 776 -10.80 -30.95 -19.08
C LEU A 776 -12.26 -31.31 -19.39
N ARG A 777 -12.59 -31.66 -20.65
CA ARG A 777 -13.94 -32.11 -21.01
C ARG A 777 -14.32 -33.42 -20.33
N ASN A 778 -13.36 -34.30 -20.02
CA ASN A 778 -13.63 -35.56 -19.34
C ASN A 778 -13.87 -35.39 -17.83
N ILE A 779 -13.18 -34.46 -17.18
CA ILE A 779 -13.33 -34.23 -15.73
C ILE A 779 -14.50 -33.29 -15.40
N LEU A 780 -14.83 -32.36 -16.30
CA LEU A 780 -15.89 -31.37 -16.13
C LEU A 780 -17.25 -31.87 -16.68
N PRO A 781 -18.38 -31.43 -16.11
CA PRO A 781 -19.70 -31.77 -16.66
C PRO A 781 -19.93 -31.19 -18.06
N ASN A 782 -20.77 -31.86 -18.85
CA ASN A 782 -21.14 -31.44 -20.22
C ASN A 782 -21.82 -30.06 -20.30
N THR A 783 -22.24 -29.50 -19.17
CA THR A 783 -22.84 -28.16 -19.06
C THR A 783 -21.81 -27.02 -19.14
N ILE A 784 -20.51 -27.33 -19.03
CA ILE A 784 -19.43 -26.34 -19.07
C ILE A 784 -18.90 -26.19 -20.49
N SER A 785 -18.96 -24.98 -21.04
CA SER A 785 -18.39 -24.67 -22.35
C SER A 785 -16.91 -24.26 -22.26
N ILE A 786 -16.05 -24.86 -23.10
CA ILE A 786 -14.60 -24.62 -23.09
C ILE A 786 -14.16 -24.03 -24.43
N GLY A 787 -13.63 -22.80 -24.40
CA GLY A 787 -12.95 -22.16 -25.53
C GLY A 787 -11.44 -22.38 -25.46
N VAL A 788 -10.77 -22.57 -26.60
CA VAL A 788 -9.31 -22.79 -26.68
C VAL A 788 -8.62 -21.63 -27.41
N ALA A 789 -7.59 -21.05 -26.79
CA ALA A 789 -6.88 -19.90 -27.34
C ALA A 789 -5.35 -19.95 -27.13
N TYR A 790 -4.57 -19.98 -28.22
CA TYR A 790 -3.10 -20.02 -28.18
C TYR A 790 -2.47 -19.10 -29.24
N GLY A 791 -1.25 -18.63 -29.01
CA GLY A 791 -0.67 -17.49 -29.78
C GLY A 791 -0.35 -17.76 -31.25
N ARG A 792 -0.23 -19.04 -31.64
CA ARG A 792 0.00 -19.45 -33.04
C ARG A 792 -1.28 -19.60 -33.86
N MET A 793 -2.45 -19.38 -33.27
CA MET A 793 -3.72 -19.40 -34.01
C MET A 793 -3.74 -18.29 -35.07
N ASP A 794 -4.51 -18.53 -36.14
CA ASP A 794 -4.81 -17.44 -37.05
C ASP A 794 -5.46 -16.27 -36.28
N GLY A 795 -5.01 -15.05 -36.60
CA GLY A 795 -5.42 -13.85 -35.86
C GLY A 795 -6.94 -13.66 -35.82
N THR A 796 -7.65 -14.01 -36.90
CA THR A 796 -9.12 -13.89 -36.94
C THR A 796 -9.82 -14.92 -36.05
N SER A 797 -9.29 -16.14 -35.98
CA SER A 797 -9.84 -17.20 -35.14
C SER A 797 -9.60 -16.92 -33.67
N LEU A 798 -8.40 -16.46 -33.30
CA LEU A 798 -8.08 -16.05 -31.93
C LEU A 798 -9.00 -14.91 -31.49
N GLU A 799 -9.12 -13.86 -32.31
CA GLU A 799 -9.97 -12.70 -32.04
C GLU A 799 -11.44 -13.08 -31.85
N LYS A 800 -11.97 -14.01 -32.66
CA LYS A 800 -13.34 -14.54 -32.51
C LYS A 800 -13.53 -15.28 -31.18
N VAL A 801 -12.64 -16.20 -30.83
CA VAL A 801 -12.74 -16.94 -29.55
C VAL A 801 -12.66 -15.98 -28.36
N MET A 802 -11.82 -14.95 -28.44
CA MET A 802 -11.75 -13.89 -27.42
C MET A 802 -13.05 -13.10 -27.32
N TYR A 803 -13.66 -12.75 -28.45
CA TYR A 803 -14.95 -12.05 -28.47
C TYR A 803 -16.08 -12.90 -27.89
N ASP A 804 -16.14 -14.18 -28.27
CA ASP A 804 -17.13 -15.13 -27.75
C ASP A 804 -16.98 -15.35 -26.24
N PHE A 805 -15.73 -15.42 -25.74
CA PHE A 805 -15.46 -15.45 -24.31
C PHE A 805 -15.89 -14.15 -23.63
N TYR A 806 -15.62 -12.99 -24.22
CA TYR A 806 -16.06 -11.69 -23.69
C TYR A 806 -17.60 -11.60 -23.58
N GLN A 807 -18.33 -12.18 -24.54
CA GLN A 807 -19.80 -12.24 -24.55
C GLN A 807 -20.39 -13.31 -23.60
N GLY A 808 -19.56 -14.08 -22.88
CA GLY A 808 -20.04 -15.12 -21.97
C GLY A 808 -20.47 -16.43 -22.67
N THR A 809 -20.05 -16.66 -23.92
CA THR A 809 -20.36 -17.90 -24.65
C THR A 809 -19.58 -19.10 -24.11
N TYR A 810 -18.35 -18.85 -23.64
CA TYR A 810 -17.46 -19.85 -23.04
C TYR A 810 -17.32 -19.62 -21.53
N ASP A 811 -17.52 -20.67 -20.74
CA ASP A 811 -17.32 -20.65 -19.28
C ASP A 811 -15.83 -20.69 -18.92
N VAL A 812 -15.08 -21.57 -19.60
CA VAL A 812 -13.64 -21.76 -19.39
C VAL A 812 -12.88 -21.37 -20.65
N LEU A 813 -11.90 -20.49 -20.52
CA LEU A 813 -10.92 -20.21 -21.56
C LEU A 813 -9.62 -20.95 -21.28
N LEU A 814 -9.42 -22.09 -21.97
CA LEU A 814 -8.15 -22.81 -21.98
C LEU A 814 -7.17 -22.08 -22.90
N CYS A 815 -6.09 -21.57 -22.33
CA CYS A 815 -5.19 -20.73 -23.08
C CYS A 815 -3.74 -20.79 -22.61
N THR A 816 -2.85 -20.25 -23.44
CA THR A 816 -1.43 -20.03 -23.08
C THR A 816 -1.27 -18.73 -22.29
N THR A 817 -0.05 -18.24 -22.09
CA THR A 817 0.23 -16.93 -21.46
C THR A 817 -0.28 -15.72 -22.27
N LEU A 818 -1.15 -15.92 -23.26
CA LEU A 818 -1.76 -14.85 -24.05
C LEU A 818 -2.67 -13.92 -23.24
N ILE A 819 -3.24 -14.37 -22.12
CA ILE A 819 -4.06 -13.50 -21.23
C ILE A 819 -3.22 -12.35 -20.66
N GLU A 820 -1.91 -12.53 -20.57
CA GLU A 820 -0.95 -11.46 -20.25
C GLU A 820 -1.20 -10.24 -21.18
N ASN A 821 -1.53 -10.52 -22.46
CA ASN A 821 -2.11 -9.74 -23.58
C ASN A 821 -3.04 -8.53 -23.31
N GLY A 822 -3.53 -8.32 -22.10
CA GLY A 822 -4.50 -7.25 -21.82
C GLY A 822 -5.94 -7.64 -22.13
N LEU A 823 -6.30 -8.90 -21.90
CA LEU A 823 -7.70 -9.30 -21.82
C LEU A 823 -8.24 -8.92 -20.45
N ASP A 824 -9.21 -8.02 -20.44
CA ASP A 824 -9.97 -7.60 -19.27
C ASP A 824 -11.37 -8.17 -19.38
N GLN A 825 -11.64 -9.25 -18.66
CA GLN A 825 -12.99 -9.78 -18.53
C GLN A 825 -13.46 -9.59 -17.09
N PRO A 826 -14.38 -8.64 -16.82
CA PRO A 826 -14.88 -8.36 -15.47
C PRO A 826 -15.53 -9.59 -14.80
N ASN A 827 -16.16 -10.45 -15.60
CA ASN A 827 -16.81 -11.67 -15.11
C ASN A 827 -15.83 -12.83 -14.89
N ALA A 828 -14.56 -12.70 -15.28
CA ALA A 828 -13.56 -13.73 -15.05
C ALA A 828 -12.90 -13.54 -13.68
N ASN A 829 -13.36 -14.31 -12.69
CA ASN A 829 -12.91 -14.17 -11.30
C ASN A 829 -12.09 -15.36 -10.80
N THR A 830 -11.95 -16.44 -11.57
CA THR A 830 -11.07 -17.56 -11.23
C THR A 830 -9.99 -17.77 -12.28
N MET A 831 -8.75 -17.93 -11.81
CA MET A 831 -7.59 -18.29 -12.63
C MET A 831 -6.99 -19.60 -12.13
N ILE A 832 -6.70 -20.52 -13.06
CA ILE A 832 -6.04 -21.79 -12.81
C ILE A 832 -4.80 -21.86 -13.69
N VAL A 833 -3.63 -22.17 -13.12
CA VAL A 833 -2.36 -22.28 -13.84
C VAL A 833 -1.75 -23.64 -13.58
N TYR A 834 -1.58 -24.45 -14.62
CA TYR A 834 -1.21 -25.87 -14.48
C TYR A 834 0.26 -26.14 -14.10
N ASP A 835 1.21 -25.46 -14.75
CA ASP A 835 2.67 -25.61 -14.53
C ASP A 835 3.25 -24.24 -14.09
N ALA A 836 2.81 -23.74 -12.92
CA ALA A 836 3.19 -22.41 -12.42
C ALA A 836 4.70 -22.30 -12.13
N ASP A 837 5.34 -23.41 -11.75
CA ASP A 837 6.78 -23.51 -11.47
C ASP A 837 7.67 -23.14 -12.68
N ARG A 838 7.13 -23.23 -13.90
CA ARG A 838 7.85 -22.90 -15.15
C ARG A 838 7.69 -21.45 -15.59
N LEU A 839 6.86 -20.66 -14.91
CA LEU A 839 6.53 -19.29 -15.30
C LEU A 839 7.35 -18.30 -14.47
N GLY A 840 7.74 -17.18 -15.09
CA GLY A 840 8.48 -16.12 -14.39
C GLY A 840 7.60 -15.36 -13.38
N LEU A 841 8.19 -14.84 -12.29
CA LEU A 841 7.44 -14.16 -11.22
C LEU A 841 6.57 -13.01 -11.77
N SER A 842 7.14 -12.15 -12.62
CA SER A 842 6.42 -11.06 -13.28
C SER A 842 5.23 -11.55 -14.12
N GLN A 843 5.36 -12.69 -14.80
CA GLN A 843 4.30 -13.24 -15.65
C GLN A 843 3.16 -13.75 -14.78
N ILE A 844 3.48 -14.49 -13.73
CA ILE A 844 2.47 -15.02 -12.82
C ILE A 844 1.72 -13.88 -12.14
N TYR A 845 2.43 -12.84 -11.70
CA TYR A 845 1.80 -11.65 -11.11
C TYR A 845 0.90 -10.91 -12.08
N GLN A 846 1.35 -10.68 -13.32
CA GLN A 846 0.54 -10.03 -14.34
C GLN A 846 -0.72 -10.82 -14.68
N MET A 847 -0.60 -12.15 -14.82
CA MET A 847 -1.74 -13.03 -15.06
C MET A 847 -2.70 -13.03 -13.87
N ARG A 848 -2.19 -13.15 -12.64
CA ARG A 848 -2.98 -13.05 -11.41
C ARG A 848 -3.83 -11.78 -11.41
N GLY A 849 -3.21 -10.63 -11.71
CA GLY A 849 -3.89 -9.33 -11.77
C GLY A 849 -4.97 -9.19 -12.86
N ARG A 850 -5.17 -10.19 -13.74
CA ARG A 850 -6.23 -10.20 -14.75
C ARG A 850 -7.58 -10.69 -14.21
N VAL A 851 -7.61 -11.39 -13.07
CA VAL A 851 -8.85 -11.76 -12.36
C VAL A 851 -9.10 -10.83 -11.17
N GLY A 852 -10.33 -10.79 -10.64
CA GLY A 852 -10.68 -9.97 -9.48
C GLY A 852 -10.86 -8.49 -9.82
N ARG A 853 -11.69 -8.26 -10.84
CA ARG A 853 -12.08 -6.91 -11.29
C ARG A 853 -13.55 -6.59 -11.02
N SER A 854 -14.31 -7.58 -10.54
CA SER A 854 -15.65 -7.39 -10.00
C SER A 854 -15.60 -7.19 -8.47
N ASP A 855 -16.76 -6.90 -7.88
CA ASP A 855 -17.01 -6.95 -6.43
C ASP A 855 -16.95 -8.38 -5.87
N LYS A 856 -16.90 -9.41 -6.73
CA LYS A 856 -16.77 -10.80 -6.28
C LYS A 856 -15.32 -11.14 -5.93
N ILE A 857 -15.16 -11.97 -4.89
CA ILE A 857 -13.86 -12.51 -4.50
C ILE A 857 -13.27 -13.34 -5.64
N ALA A 858 -12.05 -13.00 -6.06
CA ALA A 858 -11.31 -13.74 -7.06
C ALA A 858 -10.32 -14.72 -6.45
N ARG A 859 -10.10 -15.83 -7.17
CA ARG A 859 -9.23 -16.92 -6.75
C ARG A 859 -8.22 -17.26 -7.84
N ALA A 860 -6.98 -17.50 -7.46
CA ALA A 860 -5.90 -17.89 -8.35
C ALA A 860 -5.23 -19.18 -7.82
N TYR A 861 -5.29 -20.25 -8.61
CA TYR A 861 -4.69 -21.55 -8.30
C TYR A 861 -3.42 -21.73 -9.14
N PHE A 862 -2.28 -21.83 -8.48
CA PHE A 862 -0.97 -22.08 -9.08
C PHE A 862 -0.55 -23.51 -8.78
N PHE A 863 -0.75 -24.39 -9.76
CA PHE A 863 -0.40 -25.78 -9.65
C PHE A 863 1.04 -26.06 -10.11
N TYR A 864 1.63 -27.10 -9.53
CA TYR A 864 2.79 -27.79 -10.06
C TYR A 864 2.51 -29.30 -10.10
N ARG A 865 3.30 -30.04 -10.86
CA ARG A 865 3.08 -31.48 -11.08
C ARG A 865 3.24 -32.28 -9.80
N ARG A 866 2.34 -33.23 -9.58
CA ARG A 866 2.36 -34.16 -8.45
C ARG A 866 3.67 -34.93 -8.37
N GLY A 867 4.31 -34.93 -7.19
CA GLY A 867 5.57 -35.64 -6.93
C GLY A 867 6.81 -35.03 -7.60
N LYS A 868 6.71 -33.80 -8.13
CA LYS A 868 7.86 -33.11 -8.73
C LYS A 868 8.69 -32.41 -7.64
N VAL A 869 9.99 -32.68 -7.62
CA VAL A 869 10.94 -31.90 -6.81
C VAL A 869 11.13 -30.52 -7.45
N LEU A 870 10.81 -29.46 -6.70
CA LEU A 870 11.00 -28.08 -7.14
C LEU A 870 12.46 -27.66 -6.96
N SER A 871 12.96 -26.81 -7.85
CA SER A 871 14.22 -26.10 -7.63
C SER A 871 14.02 -25.00 -6.59
N GLU A 872 15.04 -24.69 -5.79
CA GLU A 872 15.03 -23.60 -4.79
C GLU A 872 14.51 -22.26 -5.36
N VAL A 873 14.86 -21.94 -6.61
CA VAL A 873 14.40 -20.72 -7.31
C VAL A 873 12.89 -20.74 -7.57
N ALA A 874 12.34 -21.90 -7.93
CA ALA A 874 10.91 -22.06 -8.20
C ALA A 874 10.11 -22.02 -6.89
N GLU A 875 10.66 -22.59 -5.82
CA GLU A 875 10.08 -22.53 -4.48
C GLU A 875 10.03 -21.10 -3.96
N LYS A 876 11.17 -20.38 -3.95
CA LYS A 876 11.23 -18.96 -3.58
C LYS A 876 10.30 -18.08 -4.42
N ARG A 877 10.13 -18.39 -5.71
CA ARG A 877 9.21 -17.68 -6.61
C ARG A 877 7.76 -17.91 -6.24
N LEU A 878 7.35 -19.17 -6.05
CA LEU A 878 5.98 -19.51 -5.70
C LEU A 878 5.62 -19.04 -4.28
N GLU A 879 6.59 -19.06 -3.36
CA GLU A 879 6.46 -18.51 -2.02
C GLU A 879 6.29 -16.99 -2.04
N ALA A 880 7.12 -16.27 -2.81
CA ALA A 880 6.95 -14.82 -3.00
C ALA A 880 5.55 -14.47 -3.54
N ILE A 881 4.97 -15.28 -4.43
CA ILE A 881 3.61 -15.04 -4.95
C ILE A 881 2.54 -15.24 -3.88
N ARG A 882 2.77 -16.18 -2.95
CA ARG A 882 1.91 -16.45 -1.80
C ARG A 882 2.04 -15.36 -0.73
N GLU A 883 3.22 -14.76 -0.57
CA GLU A 883 3.49 -13.68 0.38
C GLU A 883 2.95 -12.33 -0.12
N PHE A 884 3.23 -11.98 -1.38
CA PHE A 884 2.80 -10.72 -1.98
C PHE A 884 1.36 -10.82 -2.54
N THR A 885 0.40 -11.23 -1.71
CA THR A 885 -1.03 -11.25 -2.08
C THR A 885 -1.70 -9.88 -2.03
N GLU A 886 -1.07 -8.90 -1.38
CA GLU A 886 -1.57 -7.53 -1.30
C GLU A 886 -1.53 -6.85 -2.67
N LEU A 887 -2.62 -6.16 -2.97
CA LEU A 887 -2.72 -5.23 -4.08
C LEU A 887 -1.79 -4.03 -3.79
N GLY A 888 -0.90 -3.67 -4.72
CA GLY A 888 0.12 -2.63 -4.54
C GLY A 888 1.55 -3.17 -4.50
N SER A 889 1.70 -4.51 -4.56
CA SER A 889 2.99 -5.19 -4.51
C SER A 889 3.73 -5.27 -5.85
N GLY A 890 3.16 -4.75 -6.96
CA GLY A 890 3.78 -4.84 -8.29
C GLY A 890 5.19 -4.24 -8.38
N PHE A 891 5.47 -3.19 -7.61
CA PHE A 891 6.81 -2.63 -7.47
C PHE A 891 7.74 -3.58 -6.68
N LYS A 892 7.30 -4.07 -5.51
CA LYS A 892 8.05 -5.05 -4.68
C LYS A 892 8.39 -6.30 -5.49
N ILE A 893 7.46 -6.74 -6.32
CA ILE A 893 7.61 -7.94 -7.16
C ILE A 893 8.52 -7.69 -8.35
N ALA A 894 8.49 -6.51 -8.97
CA ALA A 894 9.46 -6.17 -10.02
C ALA A 894 10.90 -6.16 -9.47
N MET A 895 11.09 -5.68 -8.25
CA MET A 895 12.38 -5.72 -7.55
C MET A 895 12.79 -7.16 -7.22
N ARG A 896 11.88 -7.97 -6.66
CA ARG A 896 12.16 -9.38 -6.35
C ARG A 896 12.39 -10.23 -7.60
N ASP A 897 11.69 -9.96 -8.70
CA ASP A 897 11.92 -10.62 -9.99
C ASP A 897 13.27 -10.23 -10.59
N LEU A 898 13.73 -9.00 -10.38
CA LEU A 898 15.07 -8.55 -10.75
C LEU A 898 16.15 -9.26 -9.92
N GLU A 899 15.93 -9.44 -8.62
CA GLU A 899 16.80 -10.21 -7.73
C GLU A 899 16.87 -11.69 -8.16
N ILE A 900 15.72 -12.30 -8.45
CA ILE A 900 15.59 -13.71 -8.78
C ILE A 900 16.15 -14.04 -10.16
N ARG A 901 15.91 -13.19 -11.18
CA ARG A 901 16.39 -13.42 -12.56
C ARG A 901 17.83 -12.94 -12.79
N GLY A 902 18.32 -12.04 -11.93
CA GLY A 902 19.52 -11.24 -12.19
C GLY A 902 19.30 -10.24 -13.33
N ALA A 903 20.18 -9.24 -13.46
CA ALA A 903 20.06 -8.15 -14.44
C ALA A 903 20.29 -8.56 -15.92
N GLY A 904 20.10 -9.85 -16.23
CA GLY A 904 20.70 -10.60 -17.33
C GLY A 904 20.48 -10.09 -18.76
N ASN A 905 19.33 -9.48 -19.04
CA ASN A 905 18.89 -9.16 -20.41
C ASN A 905 18.58 -7.68 -20.63
N LEU A 906 18.90 -6.80 -19.68
CA LEU A 906 18.27 -5.48 -19.61
C LEU A 906 18.98 -4.37 -20.38
N LEU A 907 20.29 -4.49 -20.65
CA LEU A 907 21.12 -3.38 -21.17
C LEU A 907 22.03 -3.76 -22.35
N GLY A 908 21.76 -4.90 -22.99
CA GLY A 908 22.60 -5.45 -24.07
C GLY A 908 23.74 -6.32 -23.53
N SER A 909 24.31 -7.14 -24.42
CA SER A 909 25.29 -8.18 -24.08
C SER A 909 26.57 -7.64 -23.42
N GLU A 910 27.02 -6.44 -23.77
CA GLU A 910 28.22 -5.82 -23.18
C GLU A 910 28.01 -5.34 -21.72
N GLN A 911 26.81 -4.85 -21.38
CA GLN A 911 26.54 -4.32 -20.04
C GLN A 911 26.29 -5.44 -19.03
N HIS A 912 25.73 -6.57 -19.50
CA HIS A 912 25.54 -7.78 -18.69
C HIS A 912 26.86 -8.26 -18.06
N GLY A 913 27.96 -8.22 -18.82
CA GLY A 913 29.28 -8.61 -18.32
C GLY A 913 29.79 -7.70 -17.18
N ASN A 914 29.54 -6.38 -17.27
CA ASN A 914 29.98 -5.43 -16.25
C ASN A 914 29.18 -5.58 -14.95
N MET A 915 27.86 -5.78 -15.05
CA MET A 915 26.99 -5.99 -13.89
C MET A 915 27.34 -7.29 -13.14
N ALA A 916 27.53 -8.39 -13.86
CA ALA A 916 27.97 -9.64 -13.26
C ALA A 916 29.34 -9.50 -12.57
N SER A 917 30.24 -8.66 -13.11
CA SER A 917 31.58 -8.48 -12.58
C SER A 917 31.67 -7.56 -11.36
N VAL A 918 30.78 -6.57 -11.22
CA VAL A 918 30.83 -5.56 -10.14
C VAL A 918 29.72 -5.74 -9.10
N GLY A 919 28.61 -6.37 -9.47
CA GLY A 919 27.39 -6.45 -8.65
C GLY A 919 26.38 -5.36 -9.03
N PHE A 920 25.10 -5.69 -8.94
CA PHE A 920 24.01 -4.82 -9.39
C PHE A 920 23.91 -3.51 -8.60
N ALA A 921 23.89 -3.56 -7.27
CA ALA A 921 23.79 -2.36 -6.42
C ALA A 921 24.94 -1.37 -6.70
N ALA A 922 26.18 -1.87 -6.66
CA ALA A 922 27.38 -1.07 -6.94
C ALA A 922 27.37 -0.45 -8.34
N TYR A 923 26.85 -1.17 -9.33
CA TYR A 923 26.68 -0.65 -10.69
C TYR A 923 25.72 0.54 -10.72
N CYS A 924 24.56 0.46 -10.04
CA CYS A 924 23.59 1.55 -9.97
C CYS A 924 24.17 2.80 -9.31
N THR A 925 24.84 2.64 -8.16
CA THR A 925 25.51 3.77 -7.47
C THR A 925 26.58 4.42 -8.35
N MET A 926 27.38 3.62 -9.06
CA MET A 926 28.39 4.15 -10.00
C MET A 926 27.76 4.93 -11.16
N LEU A 927 26.58 4.53 -11.64
CA LEU A 927 25.86 5.23 -12.71
C LEU A 927 25.24 6.53 -12.23
N GLU A 928 24.60 6.55 -11.05
CA GLU A 928 24.10 7.78 -10.43
C GLU A 928 25.22 8.81 -10.24
N GLU A 929 26.38 8.38 -9.71
CA GLU A 929 27.55 9.25 -9.52
C GLU A 929 28.06 9.82 -10.86
N ALA A 930 28.16 8.97 -11.90
CA ALA A 930 28.58 9.41 -13.24
C ALA A 930 27.59 10.43 -13.83
N MET A 931 26.29 10.22 -13.63
CA MET A 931 25.25 11.13 -14.11
C MET A 931 25.27 12.48 -13.39
N GLN A 932 25.41 12.49 -12.05
CA GLN A 932 25.54 13.73 -11.27
C GLN A 932 26.76 14.54 -11.70
N GLN A 933 27.90 13.88 -11.90
CA GLN A 933 29.13 14.54 -12.37
C GLN A 933 28.92 15.16 -13.75
N LEU A 934 28.37 14.41 -14.72
CA LEU A 934 28.14 14.90 -16.07
C LEU A 934 27.09 16.02 -16.13
N LYS A 935 26.03 15.98 -15.31
CA LYS A 935 25.06 17.09 -15.19
C LYS A 935 25.72 18.35 -14.64
N ALA A 936 26.50 18.23 -13.56
CA ALA A 936 27.22 19.37 -12.97
C ALA A 936 28.26 19.98 -13.93
N GLU A 937 29.04 19.13 -14.62
CA GLU A 937 30.00 19.54 -15.67
C GLU A 937 29.30 20.35 -16.78
N LYS A 938 28.09 19.93 -17.17
CA LYS A 938 27.34 20.55 -18.27
C LYS A 938 26.62 21.84 -17.87
N GLU A 939 26.09 21.91 -16.66
CA GLU A 939 25.36 23.08 -16.13
C GLU A 939 26.32 24.18 -15.60
N GLY A 940 27.63 23.94 -15.61
CA GLY A 940 28.62 24.85 -15.02
C GLY A 940 28.46 25.00 -13.50
N LYS A 941 27.72 24.09 -12.85
CA LYS A 941 27.50 24.11 -11.41
C LYS A 941 28.66 23.38 -10.71
N PRO A 942 29.12 23.88 -9.55
CA PRO A 942 30.12 23.17 -8.77
C PRO A 942 29.56 21.79 -8.36
N ILE A 943 30.34 20.73 -8.63
CA ILE A 943 30.02 19.38 -8.14
C ILE A 943 29.82 19.50 -6.63
N PRO A 944 28.66 19.08 -6.06
CA PRO A 944 28.46 19.10 -4.63
C PRO A 944 29.60 18.35 -3.95
N LYS A 945 30.47 19.07 -3.22
CA LYS A 945 31.56 18.42 -2.49
C LYS A 945 30.93 17.59 -1.38
N ARG A 946 31.05 16.26 -1.46
CA ARG A 946 30.67 15.38 -0.35
C ARG A 946 31.54 15.73 0.86
N MET A 947 30.90 15.97 2.01
CA MET A 947 31.59 16.03 3.29
C MET A 947 32.37 14.73 3.52
N PRO A 948 33.56 14.78 4.14
CA PRO A 948 34.44 13.63 4.31
C PRO A 948 33.74 12.47 5.04
N ASP A 949 34.15 11.24 4.71
CA ASP A 949 33.77 10.04 5.47
C ASP A 949 34.64 10.01 6.74
N THR A 950 34.20 10.71 7.77
CA THR A 950 34.94 10.86 9.03
C THR A 950 35.09 9.51 9.73
N VAL A 951 36.33 9.07 9.96
CA VAL A 951 36.66 7.83 10.69
C VAL A 951 37.03 8.15 12.13
N ILE A 952 36.47 7.41 13.08
CA ILE A 952 36.79 7.55 14.49
C ILE A 952 37.34 6.24 15.01
N GLU A 953 38.56 6.27 15.52
CA GLU A 953 39.25 5.11 16.08
C GLU A 953 39.57 5.37 17.56
N PHE A 954 38.73 4.84 18.46
CA PHE A 954 38.95 4.89 19.92
C PHE A 954 39.31 3.52 20.47
N ALA A 955 40.27 3.47 21.39
CA ALA A 955 40.61 2.25 22.12
C ALA A 955 39.59 1.99 23.27
N ARG A 956 38.33 1.72 22.94
CA ARG A 956 37.25 1.47 23.92
C ARG A 956 36.29 0.36 23.47
N ASP A 957 35.71 -0.36 24.44
CA ASP A 957 34.60 -1.31 24.22
C ASP A 957 33.34 -0.58 23.77
N ALA A 958 33.16 -0.46 22.45
CA ALA A 958 32.00 0.12 21.81
C ALA A 958 31.47 -0.87 20.77
N TYR A 959 30.52 -1.70 21.19
CA TYR A 959 29.91 -2.74 20.38
C TYR A 959 28.51 -3.09 20.91
N ILE A 960 27.74 -3.82 20.12
CA ILE A 960 26.43 -4.34 20.51
C ILE A 960 26.62 -5.73 21.11
N ASN A 961 26.61 -5.80 22.45
CA ASN A 961 26.79 -7.05 23.17
C ASN A 961 25.61 -8.02 22.95
N PRO A 962 25.86 -9.35 22.93
CA PRO A 962 24.81 -10.37 22.70
C PRO A 962 23.66 -10.34 23.72
N GLU A 963 23.90 -9.86 24.93
CA GLU A 963 22.86 -9.73 25.97
C GLU A 963 21.81 -8.66 25.59
N TYR A 964 22.19 -7.64 24.81
CA TYR A 964 21.28 -6.57 24.40
C TYR A 964 20.54 -6.91 23.10
N ILE A 965 21.27 -7.37 22.07
CA ILE A 965 20.68 -7.84 20.82
C ILE A 965 21.26 -9.22 20.52
N GLN A 966 20.42 -10.25 20.43
CA GLN A 966 20.88 -11.62 20.13
C GLN A 966 20.99 -11.89 18.62
N GLY A 967 20.05 -11.38 17.82
CA GLY A 967 20.01 -11.61 16.38
C GLY A 967 21.10 -10.87 15.61
N GLU A 968 21.91 -11.59 14.81
CA GLU A 968 22.97 -10.98 14.00
C GLU A 968 22.43 -9.97 12.96
N GLU A 969 21.28 -10.27 12.36
CA GLU A 969 20.65 -9.41 11.35
C GLU A 969 20.23 -8.05 11.94
N GLN A 970 19.66 -8.07 13.15
CA GLN A 970 19.25 -6.86 13.88
C GLN A 970 20.47 -6.02 14.29
N LYS A 971 21.57 -6.66 14.71
CA LYS A 971 22.83 -5.95 14.98
C LYS A 971 23.33 -5.25 13.72
N ILE A 972 23.35 -5.95 12.60
CA ILE A 972 23.76 -5.41 11.30
C ILE A 972 22.89 -4.22 10.88
N GLU A 973 21.57 -4.32 11.08
CA GLU A 973 20.63 -3.23 10.81
C GLU A 973 20.99 -1.98 11.62
N VAL A 974 21.14 -2.11 12.94
CA VAL A 974 21.46 -1.00 13.85
C VAL A 974 22.82 -0.40 13.50
N TYR A 975 23.85 -1.21 13.29
CA TYR A 975 25.18 -0.74 12.86
C TYR A 975 25.13 0.01 11.53
N ARG A 976 24.41 -0.52 10.54
CA ARG A 976 24.27 0.14 9.23
C ARG A 976 23.55 1.48 9.35
N ARG A 977 22.47 1.53 10.14
CA ARG A 977 21.73 2.78 10.39
C ARG A 977 22.60 3.80 11.11
N LEU A 978 23.28 3.39 12.18
CA LEU A 978 24.26 4.21 12.89
C LEU A 978 25.29 4.77 11.91
N ALA A 979 25.86 3.96 11.02
CA ALA A 979 26.84 4.39 10.02
C ALA A 979 26.27 5.36 8.96
N MET A 980 24.98 5.25 8.63
CA MET A 980 24.31 6.13 7.66
C MET A 980 23.84 7.45 8.25
N THR A 981 23.62 7.53 9.56
CA THR A 981 23.15 8.73 10.26
C THR A 981 24.09 9.91 10.05
N ARG A 982 23.56 11.04 9.58
CA ARG A 982 24.35 12.23 9.21
C ARG A 982 24.08 13.46 10.07
N ASN A 983 23.01 13.47 10.85
CA ASN A 983 22.63 14.61 11.67
C ASN A 983 22.21 14.15 13.08
N GLU A 984 22.20 15.10 14.01
CA GLU A 984 21.97 14.81 15.44
C GLU A 984 20.52 14.40 15.72
N LYS A 985 19.55 14.95 14.97
CA LYS A 985 18.14 14.60 15.12
C LYS A 985 17.88 13.15 14.74
N ASP A 986 18.40 12.71 13.59
CA ASP A 986 18.31 11.33 13.11
C ASP A 986 18.98 10.35 14.09
N LEU A 987 20.09 10.77 14.71
CA LEU A 987 20.75 9.96 15.74
C LEU A 987 19.89 9.84 16.99
N GLN A 988 19.31 10.94 17.45
CA GLN A 988 18.40 10.94 18.59
C GLN A 988 17.18 10.05 18.31
N TYR A 989 16.56 10.18 17.14
CA TYR A 989 15.47 9.31 16.72
C TYR A 989 15.88 7.83 16.67
N LEU A 990 17.11 7.53 16.28
CA LEU A 990 17.63 6.15 16.28
C LEU A 990 17.88 5.65 17.71
N THR A 991 18.39 6.51 18.61
CA THR A 991 18.58 6.18 20.03
C THR A 991 17.25 5.82 20.67
N GLU A 992 16.24 6.70 20.54
CA GLU A 992 14.89 6.51 21.09
C GLU A 992 14.27 5.22 20.54
N GLU A 993 14.45 4.92 19.25
CA GLU A 993 13.95 3.70 18.65
C GLU A 993 14.66 2.43 19.13
N VAL A 994 15.98 2.46 19.28
CA VAL A 994 16.74 1.28 19.74
C VAL A 994 16.41 1.00 21.21
N GLU A 995 16.28 2.03 22.04
CA GLU A 995 15.83 1.89 23.42
C GLU A 995 14.40 1.34 23.50
N ASP A 996 13.51 1.80 22.61
CA ASP A 996 12.14 1.31 22.56
C ASP A 996 12.03 -0.14 22.05
N ARG A 997 12.93 -0.57 21.14
CA ARG A 997 12.96 -1.92 20.55
C ARG A 997 13.61 -2.99 21.43
N PHE A 998 14.65 -2.63 22.17
CA PHE A 998 15.52 -3.57 22.87
C PHE A 998 15.66 -3.28 24.37
N GLY A 999 15.00 -2.23 24.88
CA GLY A 999 15.11 -1.80 26.26
C GLY A 999 16.34 -0.90 26.50
N PRO A 1000 16.70 -0.62 27.78
CA PRO A 1000 17.77 0.31 28.12
C PRO A 1000 19.14 -0.15 27.60
N MET A 1001 19.88 0.76 26.95
CA MET A 1001 21.19 0.44 26.40
C MET A 1001 22.20 0.01 27.46
N THR A 1002 22.96 -1.05 27.17
CA THR A 1002 24.13 -1.43 27.96
C THR A 1002 25.27 -0.41 27.80
N GLU A 1003 26.23 -0.39 28.73
CA GLU A 1003 27.35 0.56 28.69
C GLU A 1003 28.18 0.51 27.38
N PRO A 1004 28.48 -0.66 26.78
CA PRO A 1004 29.15 -0.72 25.48
C PRO A 1004 28.32 -0.10 24.34
N VAL A 1005 27.00 -0.27 24.36
CA VAL A 1005 26.08 0.29 23.35
C VAL A 1005 25.98 1.81 23.49
N LYS A 1006 25.88 2.33 24.71
CA LYS A 1006 25.91 3.79 24.95
C LYS A 1006 27.18 4.43 24.38
N LYS A 1007 28.34 3.81 24.62
CA LYS A 1007 29.62 4.27 24.05
C LYS A 1007 29.60 4.28 22.53
N LEU A 1008 29.02 3.27 21.88
CA LEU A 1008 28.88 3.21 20.42
C LEU A 1008 28.05 4.40 19.87
N PHE A 1009 26.92 4.73 20.50
CA PHE A 1009 26.10 5.87 20.12
C PHE A 1009 26.80 7.22 20.37
N GLN A 1010 27.57 7.34 21.45
CA GLN A 1010 28.42 8.51 21.70
C GLN A 1010 29.49 8.69 20.61
N ILE A 1011 30.13 7.61 20.16
CA ILE A 1011 31.09 7.65 19.04
C ILE A 1011 30.41 8.11 17.75
N ALA A 1012 29.21 7.61 17.45
CA ALA A 1012 28.44 8.04 16.29
C ALA A 1012 28.09 9.54 16.34
N MET A 1013 27.71 10.06 17.53
CA MET A 1013 27.49 11.48 17.75
C MET A 1013 28.77 12.30 17.51
N LEU A 1014 29.92 11.83 18.00
CA LEU A 1014 31.20 12.52 17.81
C LEU A 1014 31.55 12.58 16.32
N ARG A 1015 31.27 11.51 15.57
CA ARG A 1015 31.47 11.43 14.12
C ARG A 1015 30.66 12.48 13.39
N ILE A 1016 29.39 12.67 13.77
CA ILE A 1016 28.50 13.66 13.15
C ILE A 1016 29.04 15.08 13.40
N LYS A 1017 29.45 15.39 14.63
CA LYS A 1017 30.03 16.71 14.97
C LYS A 1017 31.35 16.95 14.25
N ALA A 1018 32.25 15.98 14.27
CA ALA A 1018 33.55 16.06 13.61
C ALA A 1018 33.40 16.26 12.09
N ARG A 1019 32.46 15.55 11.47
CA ARG A 1019 32.14 15.68 10.05
C ARG A 1019 31.68 17.09 9.66
N LYS A 1020 30.80 17.71 10.46
CA LYS A 1020 30.33 19.10 10.23
C LYS A 1020 31.50 20.09 10.20
N LEU A 1021 32.58 19.80 10.94
CA LEU A 1021 33.77 20.64 11.06
C LEU A 1021 34.86 20.32 10.02
N GLY A 1022 34.60 19.41 9.08
CA GLY A 1022 35.56 19.01 8.05
C GLY A 1022 36.67 18.06 8.53
N ILE A 1023 36.53 17.49 9.73
CA ILE A 1023 37.49 16.52 10.27
C ILE A 1023 37.31 15.19 9.53
N GLY A 1024 38.41 14.67 8.98
CA GLY A 1024 38.46 13.40 8.25
C GLY A 1024 38.76 12.20 9.14
N SER A 1025 39.53 12.38 10.21
CA SER A 1025 39.74 11.32 11.20
C SER A 1025 39.99 11.83 12.61
N VAL A 1026 39.59 11.04 13.59
CA VAL A 1026 39.95 11.16 15.01
C VAL A 1026 40.55 9.83 15.43
N SER A 1027 41.84 9.81 15.74
CA SER A 1027 42.58 8.58 16.07
C SER A 1027 43.16 8.64 17.49
N ASP A 1028 43.07 7.53 18.20
CA ASP A 1028 43.66 7.33 19.52
C ASP A 1028 45.06 6.73 19.41
N GLU A 1029 46.11 7.53 19.68
CA GLU A 1029 47.51 7.10 19.68
C GLU A 1029 47.96 6.57 21.07
N GLY A 1030 47.01 6.17 21.92
CA GLY A 1030 47.26 5.65 23.27
C GLY A 1030 47.49 6.75 24.31
N ARG A 1031 48.52 7.59 24.14
CA ARG A 1031 48.83 8.72 25.05
C ARG A 1031 48.20 10.06 24.62
N SER A 1032 47.74 10.15 23.38
CA SER A 1032 47.13 11.36 22.80
C SER A 1032 46.07 11.02 21.76
N PHE A 1033 45.13 11.93 21.53
CA PHE A 1033 44.26 11.91 20.35
C PHE A 1033 44.86 12.74 19.23
N LEU A 1034 44.72 12.28 17.98
CA LEU A 1034 45.12 12.98 16.78
C LEU A 1034 43.90 13.22 15.89
N LEU A 1035 43.54 14.49 15.72
CA LEU A 1035 42.49 14.96 14.81
C LEU A 1035 43.13 15.37 13.50
N THR A 1036 42.62 14.87 12.37
CA THR A 1036 43.11 15.20 11.03
C THR A 1036 41.99 15.79 10.19
N TRP A 1037 42.17 17.00 9.66
CA TRP A 1037 41.17 17.67 8.81
C TRP A 1037 41.26 17.19 7.36
N ALA A 1038 40.14 16.79 6.79
CA ALA A 1038 40.04 16.47 5.37
C ALA A 1038 39.55 17.67 4.54
N ASP A 1039 38.78 18.57 5.15
CA ASP A 1039 38.40 19.87 4.57
C ASP A 1039 38.70 20.99 5.57
N THR A 1040 39.62 21.88 5.21
CA THR A 1040 40.03 23.01 6.05
C THR A 1040 39.17 24.26 5.82
N LYS A 1041 38.20 24.24 4.89
CA LYS A 1041 37.30 25.38 4.65
C LYS A 1041 36.55 25.84 5.90
N PRO A 1042 35.96 24.96 6.74
CA PRO A 1042 35.27 25.39 7.96
C PRO A 1042 36.19 26.11 8.95
N MET A 1043 37.50 25.81 8.92
CA MET A 1043 38.49 26.44 9.80
C MET A 1043 38.81 27.89 9.41
N LYS A 1044 38.52 28.34 8.18
CA LYS A 1044 38.81 29.73 7.77
C LYS A 1044 38.08 30.77 8.62
N ASN A 1045 36.91 30.39 9.15
CA ASN A 1045 36.08 31.24 9.99
C ASN A 1045 36.31 30.97 11.49
N TRP A 1046 37.29 30.13 11.84
CA TRP A 1046 37.60 29.80 13.22
C TRP A 1046 38.66 30.75 13.76
N ASN A 1047 38.31 31.55 14.78
CA ASN A 1047 39.27 32.39 15.49
C ASN A 1047 39.82 31.63 16.71
N PHE A 1048 41.11 31.29 16.68
CA PHE A 1048 41.76 30.58 17.78
C PHE A 1048 41.92 31.43 19.05
N HIS A 1049 41.89 32.76 18.94
CA HIS A 1049 42.12 33.65 20.07
C HIS A 1049 40.89 33.83 20.99
N THR A 1050 39.70 33.47 20.51
CA THR A 1050 38.43 33.55 21.26
C THR A 1050 38.09 32.26 22.01
N MET A 1051 38.86 31.19 21.77
CA MET A 1051 38.70 29.92 22.46
C MET A 1051 39.07 30.03 23.95
N PRO A 1052 38.38 29.32 24.85
CA PRO A 1052 38.73 29.26 26.26
C PRO A 1052 40.19 28.80 26.48
N LYS A 1053 40.97 29.53 27.30
CA LYS A 1053 42.40 29.25 27.54
C LYS A 1053 42.66 27.81 28.01
N ASN A 1054 41.77 27.26 28.82
CA ASN A 1054 41.81 25.89 29.33
C ASN A 1054 41.68 24.81 28.24
N ILE A 1055 41.18 25.15 27.05
CA ILE A 1055 41.06 24.24 25.91
C ILE A 1055 42.28 24.40 24.98
N ILE A 1056 42.67 25.64 24.64
CA ILE A 1056 43.79 25.93 23.73
C ILE A 1056 45.10 25.32 24.23
N GLU A 1057 45.38 25.44 25.53
CA GLU A 1057 46.63 24.93 26.14
C GLU A 1057 46.81 23.41 25.99
N LYS A 1058 45.73 22.68 25.67
CA LYS A 1058 45.73 21.23 25.46
C LYS A 1058 45.83 20.82 23.99
N LEU A 1059 45.75 21.77 23.05
CA LEU A 1059 45.79 21.53 21.60
C LEU A 1059 47.19 21.80 21.04
N HIS A 1060 47.83 20.76 20.50
CA HIS A 1060 49.12 20.87 19.82
C HIS A 1060 48.96 20.74 18.31
N PHE A 1061 49.10 21.87 17.59
CA PHE A 1061 49.03 21.90 16.13
C PHE A 1061 50.31 21.35 15.50
N LEU A 1062 50.19 20.45 14.55
CA LEU A 1062 51.32 19.88 13.79
C LEU A 1062 51.48 20.60 12.45
N PRO A 1063 52.71 20.97 12.05
CA PRO A 1063 52.98 21.72 10.82
C PRO A 1063 53.00 20.82 9.58
N THR A 1064 51.92 20.09 9.33
CA THR A 1064 51.78 19.14 8.22
C THR A 1064 50.49 19.38 7.44
N GLU A 1065 50.50 19.15 6.13
CA GLU A 1065 49.27 19.01 5.32
C GLU A 1065 48.94 17.52 5.13
N PRO A 1066 47.69 17.07 5.36
CA PRO A 1066 46.55 17.83 5.91
C PRO A 1066 46.77 18.27 7.38
N MET A 1067 46.08 19.34 7.79
CA MET A 1067 46.15 19.92 9.14
C MET A 1067 45.84 18.87 10.21
N ARG A 1068 46.70 18.81 11.24
CA ARG A 1068 46.61 17.84 12.33
C ARG A 1068 46.72 18.52 13.69
N VAL A 1069 45.88 18.11 14.63
CA VAL A 1069 45.89 18.58 16.02
C VAL A 1069 46.03 17.39 16.96
N ARG A 1070 47.04 17.41 17.82
CA ARG A 1070 47.28 16.39 18.84
C ARG A 1070 46.84 16.90 20.20
N ILE A 1071 46.14 16.06 20.97
CA ILE A 1071 45.59 16.37 22.29
C ILE A 1071 46.09 15.32 23.29
N GLY A 1072 46.85 15.73 24.31
CA GLY A 1072 47.42 14.79 25.29
C GLY A 1072 46.38 14.30 26.31
N LYS A 1073 46.19 13.00 26.46
CA LYS A 1073 45.16 12.42 27.35
C LYS A 1073 45.36 12.73 28.84
N ALA A 1074 46.61 12.85 29.28
CA ALA A 1074 46.96 13.21 30.66
C ALA A 1074 46.33 14.55 31.11
N SER A 1075 45.95 15.41 30.16
CA SER A 1075 45.32 16.70 30.41
C SER A 1075 43.78 16.66 30.43
N LEU A 1076 43.15 15.51 30.15
CA LEU A 1076 41.71 15.40 29.84
C LEU A 1076 40.82 14.88 31.00
N GLY A 1077 41.40 14.32 32.07
CA GLY A 1077 40.62 13.74 33.18
C GLY A 1077 40.01 12.36 32.86
N ARG A 1078 38.94 11.94 33.57
CA ARG A 1078 38.32 10.61 33.41
C ARG A 1078 37.35 10.50 32.22
N ASP A 1079 36.76 11.60 31.74
CA ASP A 1079 35.79 11.60 30.62
C ASP A 1079 36.36 12.26 29.36
N GLU A 1080 37.20 11.51 28.66
CA GLU A 1080 37.88 11.96 27.44
C GLU A 1080 36.91 12.22 26.27
N THR A 1081 35.81 11.46 26.18
CA THR A 1081 34.78 11.58 25.13
C THR A 1081 33.93 12.81 25.33
N GLY A 1082 33.52 13.10 26.57
CA GLY A 1082 32.81 14.34 26.92
C GLY A 1082 33.64 15.57 26.57
N PHE A 1083 34.94 15.57 26.91
CA PHE A 1083 35.81 16.67 26.53
C PHE A 1083 35.91 16.87 25.00
N LEU A 1084 36.03 15.78 24.23
CA LEU A 1084 36.08 15.89 22.78
C LEU A 1084 34.77 16.42 22.19
N MET A 1085 33.62 16.04 22.76
CA MET A 1085 32.31 16.61 22.37
C MET A 1085 32.26 18.11 22.63
N ASP A 1086 32.61 18.53 23.84
CA ASP A 1086 32.62 19.94 24.25
C ASP A 1086 33.57 20.78 23.38
N LEU A 1087 34.74 20.23 23.05
CA LEU A 1087 35.70 20.85 22.14
C LEU A 1087 35.08 21.07 20.75
N LEU A 1088 34.45 20.04 20.16
CA LEU A 1088 33.83 20.17 18.84
C LEU A 1088 32.64 21.15 18.85
N ASP A 1089 31.85 21.16 19.93
CA ASP A 1089 30.75 22.13 20.09
C ASP A 1089 31.27 23.57 20.20
N GLU A 1090 32.36 23.79 20.91
CA GLU A 1090 32.98 25.11 21.02
C GLU A 1090 33.56 25.56 19.68
N ILE A 1091 34.23 24.66 18.93
CA ILE A 1091 34.70 24.96 17.57
C ILE A 1091 33.53 25.32 16.66
N HIS A 1092 32.41 24.60 16.76
CA HIS A 1092 31.21 24.87 15.97
C HIS A 1092 30.57 26.22 16.33
N ARG A 1093 30.45 26.55 17.62
CA ARG A 1093 29.93 27.85 18.09
C ARG A 1093 30.76 29.02 17.58
N GLU A 1094 32.08 28.92 17.63
CA GLU A 1094 32.98 29.99 17.17
C GLU A 1094 32.92 30.17 15.65
N ILE A 1095 32.88 29.08 14.87
CA ILE A 1095 32.69 29.16 13.42
C ILE A 1095 31.34 29.79 13.06
N ALA A 1096 30.28 29.50 13.81
CA ALA A 1096 28.96 30.09 13.61
C ALA A 1096 28.92 31.59 13.93
N LYS A 1097 29.64 32.04 14.97
CA LYS A 1097 29.77 33.48 15.30
C LYS A 1097 30.57 34.24 14.23
N GLY A 1098 31.62 33.65 13.68
CA GLY A 1098 32.43 34.24 12.61
C GLY A 1098 31.69 34.41 11.27
N GLY A 1099 30.60 33.66 11.04
CA GLY A 1099 29.78 33.74 9.83
C GLY A 1099 28.82 34.94 9.77
N ASN A 1100 28.58 35.65 10.88
CA ASN A 1100 27.71 36.83 10.93
C ASN A 1100 28.47 38.17 10.75
N CYS A 1101 29.77 38.13 10.45
CA CYS A 1101 30.60 39.31 10.20
C CYS A 1101 31.32 39.28 8.83
N ALA A 1102 30.75 38.63 7.82
CA ALA A 1102 31.25 38.65 6.44
C ALA A 1102 30.18 39.13 5.46
#